data_AF-A0A7Y1VH35-F1
#
_entry.id   AF-A0A7Y1VH35-F1
#
_cell.length_a   1.000
_cell.length_b   1.000
_cell.length_c   1.000
_cell.angle_alpha   90.00
_cell.angle_beta   90.00
_cell.angle_gamma   90.00
#
_symmetry.space_group_name_H-M   'P 1'
#
loop_
_entity.id
_entity.type
_entity.pdbx_description
1 polymer ?
#
loop_
_entity_poly.entity_id
_entity_poly.type
_entity_poly.pdbx_seq_one_letter_code
_entity_poly.pdbx_strand_id
1 'polypeptide(L)'
;MTTRLTQHRLLPLWLALALTASLLAIAGPAQAATVAYDCAAPPPNYPTLQSLISGDPAAMPPLAPGVASGDTISLSGTCTEDISMVYPLNIEAAVPTAAITGTGGASVITVGVGANPVLLKGITISGGGSTTGAGINNAGNLTLDGVSLTGNAATEGSGGGVLNGSTGRLTVLAGTSIANNTADFGGGIQNLGTLTISGGSFTNNGALAGGAVNNGGTATISAGLFDSNTANEGAGIFNGAALTMNGGTVSNNDAVDNGGGIYVANSATTTSLSLVTISNNTAKDGVGLYNNDTTTLNSPTFTGNRATDDPSGTAETIGTGGAISDHGTLAISGNTIIDSNSAVGSGGGIYIPGGNTTIAAAIITNNSAPAGGGIQLDGGTLNVTSGATISANTASDSGGGISAANSTVTLGSVSVDSNSAANNGGGVFLFASSLTANGTTFDSNTGVAEAGGIFVDPTSSADIDNTVFTTNGAGTSGVEPSDGGALHNLGTTSVDLSTFTANTTEDGVGGAIYNAGFLTVGTSTFTSNSVATVSTLVAGGAIYNIGDLTIDSSTFSANSAPSFGGGAIYNIANGGAPSETGQATITNSTITGNSGPSGGGIANNNGADITIINSTITENNASTSGGGIWSDDGTGSTVTMTGTILADNTSVFTLECNGVIDSGGYNIVGNEPFSGFCTFNAATGDQVGTSGSPIDPMLLALADNGGPTFTQLPDTGSPAINKIPVAVCPSSEDQRGTGRPLEGACEIGSVEIGVDSPPVAVNDNAVVAGLGGSKVIAVTANDTEPDGQAFSNVTVVSQPTYGTAVVSGLNVTYTHDGSPNLNDSFTYTVSDGSNVSNVATVSIVIDDTAPPPSDGHTVGLVNPNTGQWHLRADSGAVTSFFYGNPGDIPVIGDWDGDGVETVGMYRQSNGFVYLRNSNNTGVGEIQFTLGIAGDIPLAGDFNGDGKDTISVYRPSQGRVFIANTLGANNGFFVADYDYYFGDPGDKPFVGDFNADGKETVGLYRDTTGFVYFTDAVTPGNVAPTNNQFFYGNPSDRLVSGDWTGDGTYTMGIFRPSDQRFYLRYTNTQGNADEQFDFGQSSWLPVAGDMGL
;
A
#
# COMPACT_ATOMS: atom_id res chain seq x y z
N MET A 1 -14.18 -17.35 45.60
CA MET A 1 -15.23 -18.39 45.66
C MET A 1 -15.25 -19.09 44.31
N THR A 2 -14.89 -20.37 44.27
CA THR A 2 -15.44 -21.46 43.43
C THR A 2 -16.37 -21.08 42.25
N THR A 3 -16.36 -21.59 41.02
CA THR A 3 -15.54 -22.54 40.21
C THR A 3 -16.31 -22.71 38.88
N ARG A 4 -15.60 -22.83 37.74
CA ARG A 4 -15.86 -23.75 36.58
C ARG A 4 -17.01 -23.53 35.57
N LEU A 5 -16.55 -23.37 34.31
CA LEU A 5 -16.80 -24.13 33.06
C LEU A 5 -18.19 -24.25 32.40
N THR A 6 -18.15 -23.92 31.09
CA THR A 6 -18.66 -24.63 29.90
C THR A 6 -20.06 -24.42 29.30
N GLN A 7 -19.98 -24.20 27.98
CA GLN A 7 -20.80 -24.76 26.88
C GLN A 7 -22.07 -24.04 26.40
N HIS A 8 -21.97 -23.60 25.13
CA HIS A 8 -22.94 -23.71 24.04
C HIS A 8 -24.42 -23.87 24.41
N ARG A 9 -25.22 -22.81 24.20
CA ARG A 9 -26.63 -22.92 23.76
C ARG A 9 -27.09 -21.64 23.05
N LEU A 10 -27.21 -21.69 21.72
CA LEU A 10 -28.17 -20.88 20.98
C LEU A 10 -29.33 -21.83 20.62
N LEU A 11 -30.45 -21.67 21.31
CA LEU A 11 -31.75 -22.23 20.92
C LEU A 11 -32.46 -21.22 20.01
N PRO A 12 -33.08 -21.64 18.89
CA PRO A 12 -33.96 -20.79 18.13
C PRO A 12 -35.39 -20.79 18.69
N LEU A 13 -36.00 -19.64 18.49
CA LEU A 13 -37.37 -19.23 18.71
C LEU A 13 -38.38 -20.22 18.08
N TRP A 14 -39.22 -20.84 18.91
CA TRP A 14 -40.48 -21.46 18.48
C TRP A 14 -41.58 -21.14 19.52
N LEU A 15 -42.79 -20.96 18.98
CA LEU A 15 -44.09 -21.12 19.65
C LEU A 15 -44.83 -19.85 20.14
N ALA A 16 -45.57 -19.20 19.24
CA ALA A 16 -46.82 -18.50 19.58
C ALA A 16 -47.70 -18.24 18.33
N LEU A 17 -48.55 -19.19 17.94
CA LEU A 17 -49.94 -18.95 17.53
C LEU A 17 -50.64 -20.28 17.20
N ALA A 18 -51.48 -20.78 18.11
CA ALA A 18 -52.67 -21.58 17.79
C ALA A 18 -53.46 -21.86 19.07
N LEU A 19 -54.45 -21.03 19.35
CA LEU A 19 -55.62 -21.46 20.12
C LEU A 19 -56.86 -20.91 19.40
N THR A 20 -57.56 -21.78 18.67
CA THR A 20 -59.02 -21.94 18.62
C THR A 20 -59.42 -22.78 17.39
N ALA A 21 -59.60 -24.09 17.57
CA ALA A 21 -60.55 -24.88 16.79
C ALA A 21 -60.88 -26.16 17.55
N SER A 22 -62.10 -26.22 18.05
CA SER A 22 -62.69 -27.31 18.80
C SER A 22 -63.08 -28.48 17.90
N LEU A 23 -62.73 -29.68 18.36
CA LEU A 23 -63.42 -30.96 18.23
C LEU A 23 -63.93 -31.37 16.82
N LEU A 24 -63.04 -31.97 16.02
CA LEU A 24 -63.35 -33.14 15.20
C LEU A 24 -62.07 -33.99 15.12
N ALA A 25 -62.13 -35.26 15.49
CA ALA A 25 -60.99 -36.16 15.45
C ALA A 25 -60.50 -36.36 14.01
N ILE A 26 -59.28 -35.92 13.70
CA ILE A 26 -58.55 -36.25 12.47
C ILE A 26 -57.12 -36.59 12.89
N ALA A 27 -56.61 -37.69 12.34
CA ALA A 27 -55.29 -38.26 12.63
C ALA A 27 -54.17 -37.21 12.61
N GLY A 28 -53.18 -37.35 13.50
CA GLY A 28 -51.93 -36.59 13.40
C GLY A 28 -51.23 -36.82 12.05
N PRO A 29 -50.26 -35.98 11.66
CA PRO A 29 -49.56 -36.13 10.39
C PRO A 29 -49.00 -37.56 10.32
N ALA A 30 -49.42 -38.30 9.30
CA ALA A 30 -48.87 -39.61 9.02
C ALA A 30 -47.36 -39.46 8.88
N GLN A 31 -46.62 -40.31 9.59
CA GLN A 31 -45.17 -40.39 9.44
C GLN A 31 -44.87 -40.70 7.97
N ALA A 32 -44.01 -39.89 7.33
CA ALA A 32 -43.57 -40.13 5.95
C ALA A 32 -43.15 -41.60 5.80
N ALA A 33 -43.83 -42.31 4.91
CA ALA A 33 -43.62 -43.74 4.71
C ALA A 33 -42.57 -43.97 3.62
N THR A 34 -41.76 -45.02 3.78
CA THR A 34 -40.89 -45.51 2.71
C THR A 34 -41.60 -46.63 1.96
N VAL A 35 -41.80 -46.47 0.65
CA VAL A 35 -42.47 -47.42 -0.22
C VAL A 35 -41.45 -47.99 -1.22
N ALA A 36 -41.20 -49.30 -1.18
CA ALA A 36 -40.30 -49.95 -2.14
C ALA A 36 -40.99 -50.13 -3.50
N TYR A 37 -40.28 -49.82 -4.58
CA TYR A 37 -40.76 -49.99 -5.95
C TYR A 37 -39.68 -50.62 -6.83
N ASP A 38 -39.96 -51.80 -7.38
CA ASP A 38 -39.06 -52.52 -8.29
C ASP A 38 -39.56 -52.39 -9.73
N CYS A 39 -38.84 -51.65 -10.57
CA CYS A 39 -39.18 -51.47 -11.98
C CYS A 39 -39.16 -52.78 -12.78
N ALA A 40 -38.42 -53.79 -12.32
CA ALA A 40 -38.39 -55.12 -12.98
C ALA A 40 -39.60 -55.99 -12.62
N ALA A 41 -40.27 -55.70 -11.51
CA ALA A 41 -41.43 -56.43 -11.00
C ALA A 41 -42.44 -55.46 -10.34
N PRO A 42 -43.06 -54.56 -11.12
CA PRO A 42 -43.93 -53.52 -10.57
C PRO A 42 -45.15 -54.13 -9.88
N PRO A 43 -45.67 -53.50 -8.81
CA PRO A 43 -46.89 -53.93 -8.15
C PRO A 43 -48.05 -54.03 -9.16
N PRO A 44 -48.86 -55.10 -9.16
CA PRO A 44 -49.94 -55.26 -10.14
C PRO A 44 -50.94 -54.10 -10.19
N ASN A 45 -51.12 -53.41 -9.05
CA ASN A 45 -52.04 -52.28 -8.91
C ASN A 45 -51.45 -50.97 -9.42
N TYR A 46 -50.12 -50.87 -9.46
CA TYR A 46 -49.37 -49.71 -9.90
C TYR A 46 -48.32 -50.18 -10.92
N PRO A 47 -48.76 -50.48 -12.17
CA PRO A 47 -47.89 -51.08 -13.18
C PRO A 47 -46.80 -50.14 -13.68
N THR A 48 -46.90 -48.84 -13.38
CA THR A 48 -45.90 -47.81 -13.72
C THR A 48 -45.59 -46.95 -12.49
N LEU A 49 -44.37 -46.41 -12.43
CA LEU A 49 -43.96 -45.51 -11.34
C LEU A 49 -44.86 -44.28 -11.31
N GLN A 50 -45.27 -43.76 -12.47
CA GLN A 50 -46.23 -42.67 -12.54
C GLN A 50 -47.58 -43.01 -11.92
N SER A 51 -48.10 -44.23 -12.11
CA SER A 51 -49.38 -44.66 -11.51
C SER A 51 -49.32 -44.73 -9.99
N LEU A 52 -48.16 -45.10 -9.42
CA LEU A 52 -47.91 -45.05 -7.98
C LEU A 52 -47.93 -43.60 -7.46
N ILE A 53 -47.26 -42.70 -8.19
CA ILE A 53 -47.17 -41.26 -7.85
C ILE A 53 -48.54 -40.57 -7.99
N SER A 54 -49.33 -40.85 -9.03
CA SER A 54 -50.66 -40.25 -9.18
C SER A 54 -51.71 -40.84 -8.24
N GLY A 55 -51.41 -41.99 -7.61
CA GLY A 55 -52.37 -42.75 -6.82
C GLY A 55 -53.51 -43.32 -7.65
N ASP A 56 -53.30 -43.53 -8.96
CA ASP A 56 -54.29 -44.05 -9.91
C ASP A 56 -54.08 -45.56 -10.14
N PRO A 57 -54.79 -46.44 -9.41
CA PRO A 57 -54.58 -47.88 -9.51
C PRO A 57 -55.19 -48.44 -10.80
N ALA A 58 -54.57 -49.51 -11.34
CA ALA A 58 -55.11 -50.26 -12.47
C ALA A 58 -56.42 -50.99 -12.10
N ALA A 59 -57.56 -50.30 -12.20
CA ALA A 59 -58.93 -50.81 -12.26
C ALA A 59 -59.28 -52.07 -11.40
N MET A 60 -58.95 -52.10 -10.09
CA MET A 60 -59.39 -53.15 -9.14
C MET A 60 -59.78 -52.59 -7.75
N PRO A 61 -60.76 -53.19 -7.02
CA PRO A 61 -61.24 -52.69 -5.72
C PRO A 61 -60.62 -53.40 -4.49
N PRO A 62 -60.80 -52.85 -3.28
CA PRO A 62 -60.14 -51.64 -2.78
C PRO A 62 -58.70 -51.97 -2.32
N LEU A 63 -57.72 -51.19 -2.77
CA LEU A 63 -56.30 -51.44 -2.50
C LEU A 63 -55.64 -50.23 -1.86
N ALA A 64 -54.47 -50.48 -1.27
CA ALA A 64 -53.67 -49.50 -0.55
C ALA A 64 -53.56 -48.17 -1.32
N PRO A 65 -53.68 -47.02 -0.65
CA PRO A 65 -53.45 -45.73 -1.31
C PRO A 65 -52.04 -45.70 -1.93
N GLY A 66 -51.89 -44.93 -3.01
CA GLY A 66 -50.57 -44.63 -3.59
C GLY A 66 -49.68 -43.90 -2.58
N VAL A 67 -48.54 -43.38 -3.05
CA VAL A 67 -47.69 -42.58 -2.15
C VAL A 67 -48.39 -41.27 -1.77
N ALA A 68 -48.23 -40.88 -0.50
CA ALA A 68 -48.75 -39.63 0.03
C ALA A 68 -47.69 -38.52 -0.07
N SER A 69 -48.13 -37.28 0.13
CA SER A 69 -47.21 -36.15 0.20
C SER A 69 -46.22 -36.32 1.36
N GLY A 70 -44.94 -36.19 1.05
CA GLY A 70 -43.81 -36.32 1.97
C GLY A 70 -43.21 -37.72 2.04
N ASP A 71 -43.81 -38.72 1.39
CA ASP A 71 -43.29 -40.09 1.38
C ASP A 71 -41.98 -40.22 0.58
N THR A 72 -41.27 -41.33 0.81
CA THR A 72 -40.06 -41.71 0.06
C THR A 72 -40.31 -42.99 -0.74
N ILE A 73 -40.04 -42.95 -2.05
CA ILE A 73 -39.99 -44.14 -2.90
C ILE A 73 -38.56 -44.69 -2.87
N SER A 74 -38.39 -45.95 -2.48
CA SER A 74 -37.12 -46.68 -2.55
C SER A 74 -37.10 -47.51 -3.84
N LEU A 75 -36.34 -47.04 -4.84
CA LEU A 75 -36.39 -47.50 -6.22
C LEU A 75 -35.34 -48.57 -6.53
N SER A 76 -35.72 -49.68 -7.15
CA SER A 76 -34.79 -50.65 -7.76
C SER A 76 -35.11 -50.91 -9.23
N GLY A 77 -34.09 -51.29 -10.01
CA GLY A 77 -34.23 -51.53 -11.45
C GLY A 77 -34.31 -50.27 -12.29
N THR A 78 -34.62 -50.42 -13.58
CA THR A 78 -34.73 -49.31 -14.55
C THR A 78 -36.18 -49.15 -14.98
N CYS A 79 -36.78 -48.01 -14.67
CA CYS A 79 -38.12 -47.63 -15.13
C CYS A 79 -37.99 -46.88 -16.45
N THR A 80 -38.62 -47.36 -17.52
CA THR A 80 -38.62 -46.69 -18.83
C THR A 80 -39.95 -45.95 -19.03
N GLU A 81 -40.04 -44.77 -18.45
CA GLU A 81 -41.24 -43.92 -18.46
C GLU A 81 -40.86 -42.47 -18.11
N ASP A 82 -41.79 -41.55 -18.37
CA ASP A 82 -41.68 -40.15 -17.96
C ASP A 82 -42.60 -39.91 -16.74
N ILE A 83 -42.12 -39.19 -15.72
CA ILE A 83 -42.86 -38.97 -14.47
C ILE A 83 -43.09 -37.49 -14.15
N SER A 84 -44.16 -37.20 -13.42
CA SER A 84 -44.57 -35.87 -12.99
C SER A 84 -44.97 -35.87 -11.50
N MET A 85 -44.38 -34.95 -10.75
CA MET A 85 -44.60 -34.72 -9.33
C MET A 85 -45.22 -33.34 -9.11
N VAL A 86 -46.35 -33.27 -8.43
CA VAL A 86 -47.06 -32.00 -8.15
C VAL A 86 -47.23 -31.70 -6.65
N TYR A 87 -46.68 -32.55 -5.80
CA TYR A 87 -46.69 -32.46 -4.34
C TYR A 87 -45.35 -32.97 -3.78
N PRO A 88 -45.01 -32.68 -2.50
CA PRO A 88 -43.75 -33.11 -1.89
C PRO A 88 -43.54 -34.63 -1.97
N LEU A 89 -42.38 -35.09 -2.46
CA LEU A 89 -42.08 -36.52 -2.63
C LEU A 89 -40.57 -36.75 -2.74
N ASN A 90 -40.06 -37.85 -2.18
CA ASN A 90 -38.67 -38.25 -2.35
C ASN A 90 -38.56 -39.53 -3.18
N ILE A 91 -37.51 -39.66 -4.00
CA ILE A 91 -37.14 -40.88 -4.71
C ILE A 91 -35.67 -41.18 -4.40
N GLU A 92 -35.42 -42.35 -3.81
CA GLU A 92 -34.09 -42.78 -3.39
C GLU A 92 -33.75 -44.15 -3.98
N ALA A 93 -32.53 -44.31 -4.48
CA ALA A 93 -32.04 -45.58 -4.98
C ALA A 93 -31.94 -46.63 -3.86
N ALA A 94 -32.64 -47.76 -4.02
CA ALA A 94 -32.45 -48.95 -3.21
C ALA A 94 -31.16 -49.70 -3.59
N VAL A 95 -30.71 -49.54 -4.85
CA VAL A 95 -29.51 -50.17 -5.42
C VAL A 95 -28.80 -49.21 -6.38
N PRO A 96 -27.47 -49.33 -6.59
CA PRO A 96 -26.73 -48.40 -7.45
C PRO A 96 -27.16 -48.35 -8.92
N THR A 97 -27.86 -49.39 -9.40
CA THR A 97 -28.36 -49.47 -10.78
C THR A 97 -29.78 -48.91 -10.94
N ALA A 98 -30.35 -48.32 -9.89
CA ALA A 98 -31.69 -47.74 -9.95
C ALA A 98 -31.71 -46.56 -10.93
N ALA A 99 -32.62 -46.59 -11.90
CA ALA A 99 -32.66 -45.61 -12.97
C ALA A 99 -34.08 -45.31 -13.46
N ILE A 100 -34.25 -44.10 -13.97
CA ILE A 100 -35.43 -43.67 -14.73
C ILE A 100 -34.94 -43.22 -16.10
N THR A 101 -35.38 -43.89 -17.14
CA THR A 101 -35.03 -43.58 -18.53
C THR A 101 -36.27 -43.09 -19.26
N GLY A 102 -36.20 -41.88 -19.82
CA GLY A 102 -37.32 -41.27 -20.52
C GLY A 102 -37.68 -42.01 -21.82
N THR A 103 -38.86 -41.68 -22.34
CA THR A 103 -39.38 -42.29 -23.59
C THR A 103 -38.89 -41.57 -24.86
N GLY A 104 -38.11 -40.50 -24.69
CA GLY A 104 -37.48 -39.72 -25.77
C GLY A 104 -38.30 -38.56 -26.32
N GLY A 105 -39.55 -38.35 -25.87
CA GLY A 105 -40.42 -37.26 -26.35
C GLY A 105 -40.78 -36.19 -25.32
N ALA A 106 -40.45 -36.40 -24.04
CA ALA A 106 -40.77 -35.52 -22.93
C ALA A 106 -39.59 -35.42 -21.94
N SER A 107 -39.76 -34.59 -20.90
CA SER A 107 -38.85 -34.55 -19.76
C SER A 107 -38.97 -35.85 -18.97
N VAL A 108 -37.85 -36.48 -18.60
CA VAL A 108 -37.88 -37.72 -17.80
C VAL A 108 -38.60 -37.47 -16.47
N ILE A 109 -38.33 -36.32 -15.85
CA ILE A 109 -38.98 -35.90 -14.60
C ILE A 109 -39.49 -34.46 -14.71
N THR A 110 -40.77 -34.25 -14.41
CA THR A 110 -41.36 -32.91 -14.22
C THR A 110 -41.65 -32.66 -12.74
N VAL A 111 -41.14 -31.56 -12.19
CA VAL A 111 -41.41 -31.12 -10.82
C VAL A 111 -42.27 -29.85 -10.85
N GLY A 112 -43.54 -29.97 -10.51
CA GLY A 112 -44.49 -28.86 -10.51
C GLY A 112 -44.35 -27.92 -9.31
N VAL A 113 -44.97 -26.74 -9.40
CA VAL A 113 -44.91 -25.68 -8.37
C VAL A 113 -45.37 -26.11 -6.97
N GLY A 114 -46.26 -27.11 -6.87
CA GLY A 114 -46.74 -27.66 -5.60
C GLY A 114 -45.79 -28.68 -4.96
N ALA A 115 -44.76 -29.13 -5.68
CA ALA A 115 -43.81 -30.13 -5.23
C ALA A 115 -42.66 -29.48 -4.45
N ASN A 116 -42.91 -29.20 -3.17
CA ASN A 116 -41.99 -28.48 -2.29
C ASN A 116 -42.00 -29.02 -0.84
N PRO A 117 -41.00 -29.82 -0.40
CA PRO A 117 -39.76 -30.19 -1.10
C PRO A 117 -39.84 -31.52 -1.89
N VAL A 118 -38.92 -31.69 -2.85
CA VAL A 118 -38.61 -32.96 -3.55
C VAL A 118 -37.13 -33.31 -3.39
N LEU A 119 -36.81 -34.56 -3.05
CA LEU A 119 -35.45 -35.11 -3.03
C LEU A 119 -35.31 -36.24 -4.04
N LEU A 120 -34.32 -36.14 -4.92
CA LEU A 120 -33.86 -37.25 -5.75
C LEU A 120 -32.48 -37.69 -5.25
N LYS A 121 -32.32 -38.99 -4.97
CA LYS A 121 -31.10 -39.51 -4.36
C LYS A 121 -30.58 -40.79 -5.02
N GLY A 122 -29.32 -40.78 -5.46
CA GLY A 122 -28.60 -41.98 -5.88
C GLY A 122 -29.08 -42.65 -7.17
N ILE A 123 -30.07 -42.08 -7.87
CA ILE A 123 -30.65 -42.64 -9.10
C ILE A 123 -29.95 -42.12 -10.36
N THR A 124 -30.03 -42.87 -11.45
CA THR A 124 -29.62 -42.41 -12.79
C THR A 124 -30.84 -41.92 -13.59
N ILE A 125 -30.71 -40.78 -14.28
CA ILE A 125 -31.74 -40.16 -15.12
C ILE A 125 -31.16 -39.97 -16.52
N SER A 126 -31.79 -40.57 -17.54
CA SER A 126 -31.29 -40.57 -18.91
C SER A 126 -32.40 -40.66 -19.97
N GLY A 127 -32.07 -40.47 -21.25
CA GLY A 127 -33.01 -40.71 -22.36
C GLY A 127 -34.07 -39.63 -22.53
N GLY A 128 -33.92 -38.48 -21.89
CA GLY A 128 -34.76 -37.31 -22.10
C GLY A 128 -34.55 -36.66 -23.47
N GLY A 129 -35.65 -36.24 -24.11
CA GLY A 129 -35.64 -35.63 -25.46
C GLY A 129 -36.52 -34.39 -25.61
N SER A 130 -37.02 -33.81 -24.51
CA SER A 130 -37.82 -32.58 -24.51
C SER A 130 -36.99 -31.37 -24.91
N THR A 131 -37.59 -30.40 -25.61
CA THR A 131 -36.99 -29.07 -25.84
C THR A 131 -36.92 -28.20 -24.58
N THR A 132 -37.55 -28.65 -23.48
CA THR A 132 -37.54 -27.94 -22.19
C THR A 132 -37.25 -28.92 -21.05
N GLY A 133 -36.05 -28.86 -20.49
CA GLY A 133 -35.63 -29.73 -19.38
C GLY A 133 -35.64 -31.21 -19.76
N ALA A 134 -34.75 -31.65 -20.65
CA ALA A 134 -34.81 -33.01 -21.20
C ALA A 134 -34.68 -34.08 -20.11
N GLY A 135 -33.70 -33.98 -19.22
CA GLY A 135 -33.65 -34.82 -18.01
C GLY A 135 -34.73 -34.41 -17.01
N ILE A 136 -34.65 -33.19 -16.49
CA ILE A 136 -35.57 -32.66 -15.47
C ILE A 136 -36.09 -31.28 -15.86
N ASN A 137 -37.40 -31.07 -15.73
CA ASN A 137 -38.02 -29.75 -15.79
C ASN A 137 -38.56 -29.37 -14.40
N ASN A 138 -37.93 -28.39 -13.75
CA ASN A 138 -38.23 -28.00 -12.37
C ASN A 138 -38.92 -26.63 -12.27
N ALA A 139 -40.10 -26.61 -11.67
CA ALA A 139 -40.81 -25.42 -11.21
C ALA A 139 -41.09 -25.45 -9.68
N GLY A 140 -40.67 -26.51 -8.98
CA GLY A 140 -40.82 -26.68 -7.53
C GLY A 140 -39.51 -26.49 -6.77
N ASN A 141 -39.39 -27.11 -5.59
CA ASN A 141 -38.18 -27.08 -4.77
C ASN A 141 -37.49 -28.45 -4.77
N LEU A 142 -36.45 -28.59 -5.58
CA LEU A 142 -35.78 -29.84 -5.90
C LEU A 142 -34.37 -29.89 -5.30
N THR A 143 -34.04 -31.01 -4.66
CA THR A 143 -32.68 -31.35 -4.21
C THR A 143 -32.17 -32.60 -4.93
N LEU A 144 -30.95 -32.53 -5.47
CA LEU A 144 -30.23 -33.64 -6.09
C LEU A 144 -29.05 -34.08 -5.18
N ASP A 145 -29.10 -35.32 -4.71
CA ASP A 145 -28.10 -35.94 -3.81
C ASP A 145 -27.52 -37.22 -4.42
N GLY A 146 -26.30 -37.19 -4.94
CA GLY A 146 -25.70 -38.39 -5.55
C GLY A 146 -26.39 -38.87 -6.84
N VAL A 147 -27.13 -37.99 -7.53
CA VAL A 147 -27.88 -38.35 -8.75
C VAL A 147 -26.97 -38.31 -9.97
N SER A 148 -27.15 -39.22 -10.92
CA SER A 148 -26.47 -39.18 -12.22
C SER A 148 -27.45 -38.74 -13.33
N LEU A 149 -27.28 -37.56 -13.91
CA LEU A 149 -28.05 -37.10 -15.08
C LEU A 149 -27.17 -37.21 -16.31
N THR A 150 -27.49 -38.12 -17.24
CA THR A 150 -26.64 -38.36 -18.40
C THR A 150 -27.36 -38.72 -19.69
N GLY A 151 -26.81 -38.27 -20.82
CA GLY A 151 -27.30 -38.61 -22.15
C GLY A 151 -28.68 -38.01 -22.46
N ASN A 152 -29.01 -36.86 -21.86
CA ASN A 152 -30.25 -36.14 -22.13
C ASN A 152 -29.99 -35.01 -23.13
N ALA A 153 -30.90 -34.83 -24.09
CA ALA A 153 -30.72 -33.88 -25.18
C ALA A 153 -31.96 -33.00 -25.37
N ALA A 154 -31.78 -31.69 -25.25
CA ALA A 154 -32.79 -30.66 -25.52
C ALA A 154 -32.45 -29.92 -26.83
N THR A 155 -32.60 -30.60 -27.97
CA THR A 155 -32.35 -30.03 -29.30
C THR A 155 -33.24 -28.81 -29.54
N GLU A 156 -32.68 -27.67 -29.97
CA GLU A 156 -33.41 -26.39 -30.14
C GLU A 156 -34.08 -25.91 -28.83
N GLY A 157 -33.51 -26.26 -27.68
CA GLY A 157 -34.16 -26.19 -26.38
C GLY A 157 -33.24 -25.79 -25.23
N SER A 158 -33.78 -25.77 -24.01
CA SER A 158 -33.04 -25.35 -22.81
C SER A 158 -33.01 -26.44 -21.74
N GLY A 159 -31.86 -26.58 -21.06
CA GLY A 159 -31.68 -27.49 -19.93
C GLY A 159 -31.59 -28.95 -20.37
N GLY A 160 -30.44 -29.36 -20.91
CA GLY A 160 -30.22 -30.74 -21.35
C GLY A 160 -30.35 -31.70 -20.16
N GLY A 161 -29.57 -31.47 -19.11
CA GLY A 161 -29.75 -32.13 -17.81
C GLY A 161 -30.99 -31.60 -17.08
N VAL A 162 -30.98 -30.30 -16.73
CA VAL A 162 -32.05 -29.67 -15.94
C VAL A 162 -32.43 -28.31 -16.50
N LEU A 163 -33.73 -28.04 -16.62
CA LEU A 163 -34.28 -26.69 -16.69
C LEU A 163 -34.87 -26.32 -15.32
N ASN A 164 -34.25 -25.36 -14.64
CA ASN A 164 -34.82 -24.75 -13.43
C ASN A 164 -35.60 -23.49 -13.82
N GLY A 165 -36.92 -23.60 -13.92
CA GLY A 165 -37.80 -22.51 -14.31
C GLY A 165 -37.82 -21.34 -13.32
N SER A 166 -38.49 -20.25 -13.67
CA SER A 166 -38.48 -18.98 -12.92
C SER A 166 -38.99 -19.06 -11.48
N THR A 167 -39.86 -20.04 -11.18
CA THR A 167 -40.35 -20.33 -9.82
C THR A 167 -39.56 -21.44 -9.12
N GLY A 168 -38.69 -22.11 -9.86
CA GLY A 168 -37.94 -23.26 -9.42
C GLY A 168 -36.80 -22.91 -8.48
N ARG A 169 -36.62 -23.74 -7.45
CA ARG A 169 -35.46 -23.76 -6.58
C ARG A 169 -34.75 -25.09 -6.75
N LEU A 170 -33.49 -25.06 -7.17
CA LEU A 170 -32.67 -26.24 -7.40
C LEU A 170 -31.46 -26.24 -6.46
N THR A 171 -31.29 -27.31 -5.70
CA THR A 171 -30.11 -27.56 -4.88
C THR A 171 -29.36 -28.78 -5.40
N VAL A 172 -28.08 -28.61 -5.74
CA VAL A 172 -27.17 -29.68 -6.15
C VAL A 172 -26.18 -29.95 -5.03
N LEU A 173 -26.16 -31.19 -4.53
CA LEU A 173 -25.26 -31.65 -3.47
C LEU A 173 -24.10 -32.47 -4.06
N ALA A 174 -23.07 -32.66 -3.23
CA ALA A 174 -21.90 -33.48 -3.56
C ALA A 174 -22.29 -34.91 -3.99
N GLY A 175 -21.51 -35.48 -4.90
CA GLY A 175 -21.76 -36.81 -5.48
C GLY A 175 -22.75 -36.81 -6.66
N THR A 176 -23.50 -35.73 -6.88
CA THR A 176 -24.31 -35.58 -8.09
C THR A 176 -23.41 -35.38 -9.31
N SER A 177 -23.70 -36.09 -10.40
CA SER A 177 -22.99 -36.01 -11.69
C SER A 177 -23.97 -35.62 -12.79
N ILE A 178 -23.73 -34.50 -13.47
CA ILE A 178 -24.48 -34.04 -14.64
C ILE A 178 -23.53 -34.08 -15.82
N ALA A 179 -23.67 -35.10 -16.69
CA ALA A 179 -22.66 -35.38 -17.69
C ALA A 179 -23.21 -35.83 -19.05
N ASN A 180 -22.53 -35.47 -20.14
CA ASN A 180 -22.91 -35.86 -21.51
C ASN A 180 -24.34 -35.42 -21.89
N ASN A 181 -24.76 -34.24 -21.43
CA ASN A 181 -26.05 -33.67 -21.80
C ASN A 181 -25.86 -32.53 -22.82
N THR A 182 -26.84 -32.33 -23.69
CA THR A 182 -26.78 -31.31 -24.75
C THR A 182 -28.04 -30.45 -24.79
N ALA A 183 -27.89 -29.15 -25.09
CA ALA A 183 -28.98 -28.20 -25.28
C ALA A 183 -28.51 -27.02 -26.15
N ASP A 184 -29.40 -26.05 -26.45
CA ASP A 184 -28.94 -24.75 -26.96
C ASP A 184 -28.48 -23.86 -25.79
N PHE A 185 -29.23 -23.89 -24.68
CA PHE A 185 -28.93 -23.12 -23.48
C PHE A 185 -28.87 -24.04 -22.26
N GLY A 186 -27.73 -24.07 -21.57
CA GLY A 186 -27.55 -24.87 -20.36
C GLY A 186 -27.50 -26.37 -20.66
N GLY A 187 -26.39 -26.85 -21.21
CA GLY A 187 -26.21 -28.27 -21.55
C GLY A 187 -26.41 -29.16 -20.32
N GLY A 188 -25.75 -28.81 -19.22
CA GLY A 188 -26.03 -29.36 -17.89
C GLY A 188 -27.29 -28.76 -17.27
N ILE A 189 -27.27 -27.46 -16.96
CA ILE A 189 -28.37 -26.74 -16.30
C ILE A 189 -28.67 -25.41 -17.01
N GLN A 190 -29.94 -25.19 -17.34
CA GLN A 190 -30.49 -23.85 -17.55
C GLN A 190 -31.14 -23.37 -16.25
N ASN A 191 -30.67 -22.26 -15.69
CA ASN A 191 -31.28 -21.63 -14.51
C ASN A 191 -32.02 -20.34 -14.88
N LEU A 192 -33.32 -20.28 -14.58
CA LEU A 192 -34.15 -19.07 -14.63
C LEU A 192 -34.70 -18.70 -13.24
N GLY A 193 -34.57 -19.59 -12.26
CA GLY A 193 -35.01 -19.40 -10.87
C GLY A 193 -33.82 -19.25 -9.91
N THR A 194 -33.87 -19.95 -8.77
CA THR A 194 -32.76 -19.99 -7.80
C THR A 194 -31.99 -21.31 -7.89
N LEU A 195 -30.68 -21.22 -8.13
CA LEU A 195 -29.75 -22.33 -8.16
C LEU A 195 -28.77 -22.26 -6.97
N THR A 196 -28.62 -23.36 -6.26
CA THR A 196 -27.59 -23.54 -5.23
C THR A 196 -26.76 -24.78 -5.56
N ILE A 197 -25.46 -24.62 -5.76
CA ILE A 197 -24.52 -25.73 -5.96
C ILE A 197 -23.58 -25.76 -4.76
N SER A 198 -23.61 -26.87 -4.03
CA SER A 198 -22.74 -27.14 -2.87
C SER A 198 -21.73 -28.28 -3.12
N GLY A 199 -21.72 -28.78 -4.35
CA GLY A 199 -20.85 -29.85 -4.83
C GLY A 199 -21.42 -30.47 -6.11
N GLY A 200 -20.76 -31.53 -6.59
CA GLY A 200 -21.14 -32.25 -7.80
C GLY A 200 -20.21 -31.99 -8.98
N SER A 201 -20.33 -32.81 -10.01
CA SER A 201 -19.53 -32.75 -11.23
C SER A 201 -20.39 -32.48 -12.45
N PHE A 202 -19.98 -31.52 -13.26
CA PHE A 202 -20.63 -31.10 -14.51
C PHE A 202 -19.63 -31.34 -15.64
N THR A 203 -19.77 -32.45 -16.35
CA THR A 203 -18.72 -32.92 -17.26
C THR A 203 -19.18 -33.27 -18.66
N ASN A 204 -18.45 -32.87 -19.69
CA ASN A 204 -18.76 -33.20 -21.09
C ASN A 204 -20.18 -32.79 -21.52
N ASN A 205 -20.71 -31.69 -20.98
CA ASN A 205 -21.97 -31.14 -21.43
C ASN A 205 -21.71 -30.14 -22.56
N GLY A 206 -22.61 -30.10 -23.55
CA GLY A 206 -22.49 -29.25 -24.74
C GLY A 206 -23.67 -28.28 -24.85
N ALA A 207 -23.40 -27.01 -25.16
CA ALA A 207 -24.43 -26.02 -25.43
C ALA A 207 -24.04 -25.02 -26.54
N LEU A 208 -24.94 -24.11 -26.91
CA LEU A 208 -24.53 -22.86 -27.56
C LEU A 208 -24.05 -21.85 -26.51
N ALA A 209 -24.77 -21.73 -25.38
CA ALA A 209 -24.36 -20.92 -24.25
C ALA A 209 -24.52 -21.67 -22.91
N GLY A 210 -23.46 -21.70 -22.11
CA GLY A 210 -23.45 -22.36 -20.81
C GLY A 210 -23.40 -23.88 -20.93
N GLY A 211 -22.23 -24.43 -21.31
CA GLY A 211 -22.06 -25.87 -21.50
C GLY A 211 -22.45 -26.65 -20.24
N ALA A 212 -21.85 -26.34 -19.10
CA ALA A 212 -22.32 -26.85 -17.82
C ALA A 212 -23.52 -26.08 -17.27
N VAL A 213 -23.43 -24.75 -17.15
CA VAL A 213 -24.49 -23.92 -16.57
C VAL A 213 -24.74 -22.67 -17.40
N ASN A 214 -26.00 -22.42 -17.73
CA ASN A 214 -26.47 -21.12 -18.21
C ASN A 214 -27.36 -20.48 -17.15
N ASN A 215 -26.92 -19.36 -16.58
CA ASN A 215 -27.60 -18.65 -15.50
C ASN A 215 -28.29 -17.38 -16.00
N GLY A 216 -29.61 -17.43 -16.10
CA GLY A 216 -30.50 -16.27 -16.25
C GLY A 216 -31.28 -15.91 -14.99
N GLY A 217 -31.00 -16.58 -13.86
CA GLY A 217 -31.62 -16.34 -12.55
C GLY A 217 -30.58 -16.02 -11.47
N THR A 218 -30.83 -16.43 -10.23
CA THR A 218 -29.83 -16.29 -9.16
C THR A 218 -29.08 -17.59 -8.96
N ALA A 219 -27.75 -17.55 -8.98
CA ALA A 219 -26.90 -18.71 -8.72
C ALA A 219 -25.93 -18.46 -7.56
N THR A 220 -25.86 -19.42 -6.64
CA THR A 220 -24.88 -19.47 -5.56
C THR A 220 -24.13 -20.79 -5.61
N ILE A 221 -22.82 -20.72 -5.76
CA ILE A 221 -21.93 -21.89 -5.88
C ILE A 221 -20.90 -21.82 -4.75
N SER A 222 -20.82 -22.86 -3.94
CA SER A 222 -19.85 -22.96 -2.84
C SER A 222 -18.81 -24.07 -3.05
N ALA A 223 -19.12 -25.02 -3.93
CA ALA A 223 -18.20 -26.03 -4.43
C ALA A 223 -18.79 -26.66 -5.70
N GLY A 224 -17.96 -27.34 -6.48
CA GLY A 224 -18.36 -28.02 -7.71
C GLY A 224 -17.20 -28.16 -8.68
N LEU A 225 -17.29 -29.13 -9.59
CA LEU A 225 -16.34 -29.33 -10.68
C LEU A 225 -17.07 -29.12 -12.02
N PHE A 226 -16.68 -28.09 -12.77
CA PHE A 226 -17.20 -27.78 -14.11
C PHE A 226 -16.10 -28.07 -15.11
N ASP A 227 -16.10 -29.29 -15.66
CA ASP A 227 -14.95 -29.82 -16.39
C ASP A 227 -15.27 -30.33 -17.80
N SER A 228 -14.41 -30.04 -18.78
CA SER A 228 -14.52 -30.61 -20.13
C SER A 228 -15.86 -30.31 -20.83
N ASN A 229 -16.50 -29.18 -20.53
CA ASN A 229 -17.74 -28.77 -21.19
C ASN A 229 -17.44 -27.93 -22.42
N THR A 230 -18.37 -27.91 -23.37
CA THR A 230 -18.23 -27.18 -24.63
C THR A 230 -19.39 -26.21 -24.87
N ALA A 231 -19.09 -25.02 -25.37
CA ALA A 231 -20.10 -24.06 -25.83
C ALA A 231 -19.56 -23.11 -26.90
N ASN A 232 -20.40 -22.23 -27.44
CA ASN A 232 -19.89 -21.06 -28.16
C ASN A 232 -19.45 -19.98 -27.16
N GLU A 233 -20.24 -19.78 -26.10
CA GLU A 233 -19.96 -18.81 -25.04
C GLU A 233 -20.16 -19.43 -23.65
N GLY A 234 -19.23 -19.19 -22.73
CA GLY A 234 -19.37 -19.64 -21.34
C GLY A 234 -19.38 -21.17 -21.23
N ALA A 235 -18.37 -21.88 -21.75
CA ALA A 235 -18.40 -23.34 -21.84
C ALA A 235 -18.54 -24.00 -20.45
N GLY A 236 -17.85 -23.50 -19.44
CA GLY A 236 -18.18 -23.78 -18.04
C GLY A 236 -19.51 -23.13 -17.65
N ILE A 237 -19.50 -21.80 -17.51
CA ILE A 237 -20.64 -21.03 -17.01
C ILE A 237 -20.89 -19.82 -17.90
N PHE A 238 -22.10 -19.72 -18.44
CA PHE A 238 -22.62 -18.47 -19.00
C PHE A 238 -23.50 -17.79 -17.95
N ASN A 239 -23.18 -16.53 -17.62
CA ASN A 239 -23.89 -15.75 -16.61
C ASN A 239 -24.52 -14.49 -17.22
N GLY A 240 -25.86 -14.44 -17.24
CA GLY A 240 -26.64 -13.26 -17.61
C GLY A 240 -27.40 -12.62 -16.43
N ALA A 241 -27.08 -13.00 -15.19
CA ALA A 241 -27.79 -12.53 -14.00
C ALA A 241 -26.87 -12.54 -12.76
N ALA A 242 -27.42 -12.65 -11.54
CA ALA A 242 -26.63 -12.62 -10.31
C ALA A 242 -25.91 -13.96 -10.08
N LEU A 243 -24.58 -13.89 -9.96
CA LEU A 243 -23.73 -15.05 -9.67
C LEU A 243 -22.81 -14.75 -8.48
N THR A 244 -22.85 -15.64 -7.49
CA THR A 244 -21.88 -15.69 -6.40
C THR A 244 -21.22 -17.06 -6.37
N MET A 245 -19.90 -17.09 -6.56
CA MET A 245 -19.08 -18.29 -6.40
C MET A 245 -18.10 -18.08 -5.25
N ASN A 246 -18.11 -18.98 -4.28
CA ASN A 246 -17.18 -19.00 -3.14
C ASN A 246 -16.56 -20.40 -3.01
N GLY A 247 -15.74 -20.78 -3.98
CA GLY A 247 -15.18 -22.11 -4.14
C GLY A 247 -15.63 -22.85 -5.40
N GLY A 248 -14.93 -23.95 -5.71
CA GLY A 248 -15.15 -24.79 -6.89
C GLY A 248 -14.05 -24.64 -7.95
N THR A 249 -14.12 -25.50 -8.96
CA THR A 249 -13.15 -25.59 -10.05
C THR A 249 -13.86 -25.53 -11.40
N VAL A 250 -13.43 -24.61 -12.26
CA VAL A 250 -13.88 -24.49 -13.66
C VAL A 250 -12.68 -24.81 -14.54
N SER A 251 -12.64 -26.01 -15.12
CA SER A 251 -11.44 -26.52 -15.79
C SER A 251 -11.67 -27.18 -17.14
N ASN A 252 -10.67 -27.12 -18.02
CA ASN A 252 -10.68 -27.86 -19.30
C ASN A 252 -11.90 -27.59 -20.18
N ASN A 253 -12.60 -26.47 -20.00
CA ASN A 253 -13.77 -26.13 -20.80
C ASN A 253 -13.34 -25.40 -22.07
N ASP A 254 -14.04 -25.68 -23.16
CA ASP A 254 -13.68 -25.21 -24.50
C ASP A 254 -14.84 -24.41 -25.11
N ALA A 255 -14.65 -23.10 -25.24
CA ALA A 255 -15.58 -22.20 -25.91
C ALA A 255 -15.09 -21.87 -27.32
N VAL A 256 -16.01 -21.78 -28.29
CA VAL A 256 -15.64 -21.35 -29.65
C VAL A 256 -15.25 -19.87 -29.67
N ASP A 257 -16.02 -19.02 -29.00
CA ASP A 257 -15.85 -17.57 -29.05
C ASP A 257 -15.30 -17.04 -27.71
N ASN A 258 -16.12 -16.97 -26.66
CA ASN A 258 -15.80 -16.19 -25.47
C ASN A 258 -15.99 -16.98 -24.17
N GLY A 259 -15.09 -16.79 -23.20
CA GLY A 259 -15.29 -17.31 -21.85
C GLY A 259 -15.31 -18.83 -21.78
N GLY A 260 -14.18 -19.48 -22.08
CA GLY A 260 -14.03 -20.94 -21.92
C GLY A 260 -14.46 -21.39 -20.52
N GLY A 261 -13.97 -20.71 -19.49
CA GLY A 261 -14.41 -20.88 -18.12
C GLY A 261 -15.77 -20.21 -17.85
N ILE A 262 -15.75 -18.89 -17.69
CA ILE A 262 -16.92 -18.11 -17.30
C ILE A 262 -17.12 -16.93 -18.25
N TYR A 263 -18.34 -16.77 -18.77
CA TYR A 263 -18.77 -15.60 -19.53
C TYR A 263 -19.78 -14.78 -18.71
N VAL A 264 -19.52 -13.49 -18.51
CA VAL A 264 -20.43 -12.54 -17.86
C VAL A 264 -21.01 -11.61 -18.91
N ALA A 265 -22.32 -11.68 -19.13
CA ALA A 265 -23.04 -10.85 -20.10
C ALA A 265 -23.37 -9.45 -19.53
N ASN A 266 -23.63 -8.49 -20.42
CA ASN A 266 -23.99 -7.09 -20.15
C ASN A 266 -25.37 -6.85 -19.48
N SER A 267 -25.87 -7.84 -18.77
CA SER A 267 -27.13 -7.83 -18.02
C SER A 267 -26.98 -8.44 -16.61
N ALA A 268 -25.76 -8.81 -16.25
CA ALA A 268 -25.44 -9.44 -14.98
C ALA A 268 -25.36 -8.38 -13.87
N THR A 269 -26.44 -8.25 -13.10
CA THR A 269 -26.53 -7.21 -12.04
C THR A 269 -25.33 -7.16 -11.08
N THR A 270 -24.69 -8.30 -10.76
CA THR A 270 -23.43 -8.41 -10.01
C THR A 270 -22.83 -9.81 -10.17
N THR A 271 -21.53 -9.93 -10.45
CA THR A 271 -20.77 -11.19 -10.36
C THR A 271 -19.70 -11.09 -9.27
N SER A 272 -19.63 -12.09 -8.38
CA SER A 272 -18.59 -12.18 -7.35
C SER A 272 -17.97 -13.56 -7.31
N LEU A 273 -16.64 -13.62 -7.49
CA LEU A 273 -15.85 -14.84 -7.50
C LEU A 273 -14.82 -14.80 -6.38
N SER A 274 -14.90 -15.76 -5.46
CA SER A 274 -13.95 -15.93 -4.38
C SER A 274 -13.51 -17.38 -4.25
N LEU A 275 -12.21 -17.60 -4.01
CA LEU A 275 -11.62 -18.93 -3.80
C LEU A 275 -11.91 -19.93 -4.94
N VAL A 276 -12.20 -19.44 -6.16
CA VAL A 276 -12.47 -20.27 -7.33
C VAL A 276 -11.17 -20.58 -8.07
N THR A 277 -10.99 -21.82 -8.51
CA THR A 277 -9.91 -22.20 -9.43
C THR A 277 -10.45 -22.26 -10.85
N ILE A 278 -9.87 -21.48 -11.77
CA ILE A 278 -10.23 -21.43 -13.18
C ILE A 278 -8.99 -21.81 -13.99
N SER A 279 -8.99 -23.02 -14.57
CA SER A 279 -7.74 -23.57 -15.11
C SER A 279 -7.87 -24.35 -16.41
N ASN A 280 -6.88 -24.22 -17.29
CA ASN A 280 -6.79 -25.00 -18.54
C ASN A 280 -8.02 -24.85 -19.45
N ASN A 281 -8.76 -23.75 -19.36
CA ASN A 281 -9.85 -23.49 -20.30
C ASN A 281 -9.27 -22.97 -21.62
N THR A 282 -10.03 -23.12 -22.69
CA THR A 282 -9.70 -22.63 -24.05
C THR A 282 -10.87 -21.84 -24.61
N ALA A 283 -10.56 -20.74 -25.29
CA ALA A 283 -11.50 -19.89 -26.01
C ALA A 283 -10.74 -19.00 -27.00
N LYS A 284 -11.47 -18.26 -27.84
CA LYS A 284 -10.85 -17.18 -28.60
C LYS A 284 -10.54 -15.98 -27.70
N ASP A 285 -11.49 -15.48 -26.91
CA ASP A 285 -11.27 -14.33 -26.01
C ASP A 285 -11.69 -14.59 -24.56
N GLY A 286 -10.98 -13.99 -23.59
CA GLY A 286 -11.34 -13.95 -22.16
C GLY A 286 -11.51 -15.35 -21.57
N VAL A 287 -10.47 -16.16 -21.69
CA VAL A 287 -10.59 -17.63 -21.68
C VAL A 287 -11.01 -18.18 -20.32
N GLY A 288 -10.41 -17.68 -19.24
CA GLY A 288 -10.85 -18.01 -17.89
C GLY A 288 -12.13 -17.24 -17.53
N LEU A 289 -12.08 -15.93 -17.70
CA LEU A 289 -13.20 -15.01 -17.45
C LEU A 289 -13.31 -13.97 -18.57
N TYR A 290 -14.48 -13.90 -19.18
CA TYR A 290 -14.87 -12.81 -20.07
C TYR A 290 -15.88 -11.91 -19.36
N ASN A 291 -15.54 -10.63 -19.14
CA ASN A 291 -16.34 -9.69 -18.35
C ASN A 291 -16.91 -8.54 -19.20
N ASN A 292 -18.22 -8.52 -19.43
CA ASN A 292 -18.94 -7.39 -20.05
C ASN A 292 -19.70 -6.50 -19.04
N ASP A 293 -19.58 -6.76 -17.75
CA ASP A 293 -20.35 -6.05 -16.71
C ASP A 293 -19.48 -5.82 -15.46
N THR A 294 -20.09 -5.72 -14.29
CA THR A 294 -19.39 -5.53 -13.01
C THR A 294 -19.03 -6.87 -12.37
N THR A 295 -17.72 -7.13 -12.24
CA THR A 295 -17.20 -8.33 -11.60
C THR A 295 -16.23 -8.00 -10.47
N THR A 296 -16.37 -8.71 -9.35
CA THR A 296 -15.46 -8.64 -8.19
C THR A 296 -14.73 -9.96 -7.99
N LEU A 297 -13.41 -9.88 -7.86
CA LEU A 297 -12.52 -11.02 -7.61
C LEU A 297 -11.87 -10.87 -6.23
N ASN A 298 -11.97 -11.92 -5.42
CA ASN A 298 -11.35 -11.99 -4.10
C ASN A 298 -10.68 -13.36 -3.88
N SER A 299 -9.37 -13.42 -4.10
CA SER A 299 -8.58 -14.66 -4.02
C SER A 299 -8.92 -15.80 -5.01
N PRO A 300 -9.46 -15.61 -6.24
CA PRO A 300 -9.46 -16.67 -7.24
C PRO A 300 -8.07 -16.96 -7.80
N THR A 301 -7.94 -18.12 -8.45
CA THR A 301 -6.74 -18.54 -9.17
C THR A 301 -7.07 -18.82 -10.63
N PHE A 302 -6.39 -18.16 -11.54
CA PHE A 302 -6.44 -18.39 -12.99
C PHE A 302 -5.11 -19.01 -13.43
N THR A 303 -5.14 -20.24 -13.95
CA THR A 303 -3.89 -20.89 -14.39
C THR A 303 -4.00 -21.78 -15.62
N GLY A 304 -3.02 -21.68 -16.52
CA GLY A 304 -2.96 -22.53 -17.71
C GLY A 304 -4.06 -22.26 -18.74
N ASN A 305 -4.82 -21.16 -18.61
CA ASN A 305 -5.85 -20.81 -19.57
C ASN A 305 -5.19 -20.28 -20.86
N ARG A 306 -5.76 -20.63 -22.02
CA ARG A 306 -5.12 -20.36 -23.31
C ARG A 306 -6.10 -19.79 -24.33
N ALA A 307 -5.81 -18.58 -24.81
CA ALA A 307 -6.52 -17.98 -25.92
C ALA A 307 -5.96 -18.53 -27.23
N THR A 308 -6.84 -18.98 -28.13
CA THR A 308 -6.45 -19.63 -29.38
C THR A 308 -7.00 -18.90 -30.60
N ASP A 309 -6.35 -19.08 -31.75
CA ASP A 309 -6.87 -18.58 -33.03
C ASP A 309 -8.14 -19.32 -33.44
N ASP A 310 -9.00 -18.62 -34.18
CA ASP A 310 -10.21 -19.17 -34.76
C ASP A 310 -9.88 -20.32 -35.75
N PRO A 311 -10.31 -21.57 -35.48
CA PRO A 311 -10.10 -22.69 -36.39
C PRO A 311 -10.87 -22.55 -37.73
N SER A 312 -11.79 -21.59 -37.86
CA SER A 312 -12.58 -21.33 -39.06
C SER A 312 -11.83 -20.59 -40.17
N GLY A 313 -10.66 -20.00 -39.86
CA GLY A 313 -9.78 -19.38 -40.85
C GLY A 313 -10.32 -18.10 -41.50
N THR A 314 -11.39 -17.49 -40.95
CA THR A 314 -11.82 -16.15 -41.36
C THR A 314 -11.02 -15.11 -40.59
N ALA A 315 -10.01 -14.53 -41.24
CA ALA A 315 -9.22 -13.46 -40.68
C ALA A 315 -10.10 -12.27 -40.26
N GLU A 316 -10.13 -11.94 -38.95
CA GLU A 316 -10.25 -10.55 -38.45
C GLU A 316 -10.09 -10.36 -36.93
N THR A 317 -9.93 -11.40 -36.09
CA THR A 317 -9.67 -11.20 -34.64
C THR A 317 -8.79 -12.31 -34.08
N ILE A 318 -7.62 -11.94 -33.56
CA ILE A 318 -6.63 -12.81 -32.91
C ILE A 318 -7.04 -12.98 -31.44
N GLY A 319 -6.95 -14.18 -30.87
CA GLY A 319 -7.46 -14.45 -29.51
C GLY A 319 -6.73 -13.71 -28.39
N THR A 320 -7.46 -13.05 -27.49
CA THR A 320 -6.96 -12.14 -26.45
C THR A 320 -7.37 -12.54 -25.03
N GLY A 321 -6.68 -12.02 -24.01
CA GLY A 321 -7.07 -12.20 -22.60
C GLY A 321 -6.95 -13.64 -22.14
N GLY A 322 -5.71 -14.13 -22.04
CA GLY A 322 -5.41 -15.54 -21.75
C GLY A 322 -6.01 -16.03 -20.44
N ALA A 323 -6.08 -15.20 -19.40
CA ALA A 323 -6.88 -15.47 -18.20
C ALA A 323 -8.19 -14.69 -18.21
N ILE A 324 -8.12 -13.37 -18.40
CA ILE A 324 -9.24 -12.44 -18.23
C ILE A 324 -9.30 -11.48 -19.42
N SER A 325 -10.50 -11.25 -19.95
CA SER A 325 -10.79 -10.10 -20.82
C SER A 325 -11.84 -9.20 -20.16
N ASP A 326 -11.50 -7.94 -19.90
CA ASP A 326 -12.36 -6.96 -19.22
C ASP A 326 -12.86 -5.85 -20.14
N HIS A 327 -14.11 -5.98 -20.57
CA HIS A 327 -14.86 -4.98 -21.32
C HIS A 327 -15.77 -4.12 -20.43
N GLY A 328 -15.82 -4.41 -19.11
CA GLY A 328 -16.73 -3.78 -18.15
C GLY A 328 -15.99 -3.08 -17.02
N THR A 329 -16.37 -3.41 -15.78
CA THR A 329 -15.67 -2.96 -14.57
C THR A 329 -15.20 -4.17 -13.78
N LEU A 330 -13.90 -4.24 -13.52
CA LEU A 330 -13.27 -5.33 -12.81
C LEU A 330 -12.55 -4.82 -11.55
N ALA A 331 -12.89 -5.39 -10.39
CA ALA A 331 -12.18 -5.13 -9.15
C ALA A 331 -11.48 -6.41 -8.66
N ILE A 332 -10.15 -6.37 -8.53
CA ILE A 332 -9.31 -7.50 -8.14
C ILE A 332 -8.71 -7.26 -6.75
N SER A 333 -8.89 -8.24 -5.86
CA SER A 333 -8.42 -8.18 -4.47
C SER A 333 -8.03 -9.56 -3.92
N GLY A 334 -7.55 -9.59 -2.67
CA GLY A 334 -7.36 -10.82 -1.91
C GLY A 334 -6.23 -11.72 -2.40
N ASN A 335 -5.17 -11.16 -3.00
CA ASN A 335 -4.08 -11.93 -3.61
C ASN A 335 -4.59 -12.89 -4.69
N THR A 336 -5.42 -12.38 -5.60
CA THR A 336 -5.81 -13.11 -6.81
C THR A 336 -4.56 -13.56 -7.57
N ILE A 337 -4.50 -14.82 -7.99
CA ILE A 337 -3.36 -15.38 -8.73
C ILE A 337 -3.74 -15.52 -10.20
N ILE A 338 -2.93 -14.95 -11.08
CA ILE A 338 -3.04 -15.06 -12.54
C ILE A 338 -1.70 -15.58 -13.04
N ASP A 339 -1.59 -16.90 -13.17
CA ASP A 339 -0.32 -17.58 -13.41
C ASP A 339 -0.34 -18.46 -14.67
N SER A 340 0.73 -18.42 -15.47
CA SER A 340 0.93 -19.36 -16.58
C SER A 340 -0.20 -19.36 -17.62
N ASN A 341 -0.85 -18.21 -17.86
CA ASN A 341 -1.87 -18.07 -18.90
C ASN A 341 -1.25 -17.53 -20.19
N SER A 342 -1.88 -17.83 -21.32
CA SER A 342 -1.31 -17.48 -22.63
C SER A 342 -2.35 -16.96 -23.60
N ALA A 343 -1.96 -16.01 -24.44
CA ALA A 343 -2.75 -15.54 -25.56
C ALA A 343 -1.94 -15.53 -26.85
N VAL A 344 -2.59 -15.87 -27.96
CA VAL A 344 -2.01 -15.74 -29.30
C VAL A 344 -2.02 -14.29 -29.80
N GLY A 345 -2.89 -13.44 -29.23
CA GLY A 345 -3.02 -12.01 -29.51
C GLY A 345 -2.37 -11.14 -28.44
N SER A 346 -3.18 -10.55 -27.54
CA SER A 346 -2.66 -9.64 -26.51
C SER A 346 -3.25 -9.94 -25.14
N GLY A 347 -2.54 -9.54 -24.09
CA GLY A 347 -2.97 -9.72 -22.70
C GLY A 347 -2.89 -11.18 -22.27
N GLY A 348 -1.67 -11.69 -22.01
CA GLY A 348 -1.49 -13.10 -21.64
C GLY A 348 -2.19 -13.44 -20.32
N GLY A 349 -2.11 -12.54 -19.34
CA GLY A 349 -2.93 -12.58 -18.14
C GLY A 349 -4.26 -11.85 -18.37
N ILE A 350 -4.22 -10.52 -18.45
CA ILE A 350 -5.40 -9.65 -18.53
C ILE A 350 -5.39 -8.83 -19.83
N TYR A 351 -6.52 -8.75 -20.51
CA TYR A 351 -6.74 -7.83 -21.63
C TYR A 351 -7.85 -6.82 -21.30
N ILE A 352 -7.62 -5.53 -21.59
CA ILE A 352 -8.52 -4.40 -21.28
C ILE A 352 -8.71 -3.54 -22.55
N PRO A 353 -9.70 -3.82 -23.41
CA PRO A 353 -9.94 -3.07 -24.65
C PRO A 353 -10.74 -1.75 -24.47
N GLY A 354 -10.84 -1.24 -23.24
CA GLY A 354 -11.71 -0.08 -22.92
C GLY A 354 -12.41 -0.13 -21.57
N GLY A 355 -12.29 -1.25 -20.83
CA GLY A 355 -12.82 -1.40 -19.48
C GLY A 355 -12.07 -0.60 -18.42
N ASN A 356 -12.58 -0.64 -17.18
CA ASN A 356 -11.89 -0.10 -16.01
C ASN A 356 -11.54 -1.23 -15.05
N THR A 357 -10.24 -1.50 -14.91
CA THR A 357 -9.72 -2.50 -13.98
C THR A 357 -9.02 -1.83 -12.81
N THR A 358 -9.46 -2.15 -11.59
CA THR A 358 -8.77 -1.77 -10.35
C THR A 358 -8.19 -2.99 -9.67
N ILE A 359 -6.90 -2.93 -9.33
CA ILE A 359 -6.17 -4.00 -8.64
C ILE A 359 -5.71 -3.47 -7.28
N ALA A 360 -6.20 -4.11 -6.21
CA ALA A 360 -5.78 -3.83 -4.83
C ALA A 360 -4.76 -4.84 -4.31
N ALA A 361 -4.76 -6.05 -4.84
CA ALA A 361 -3.75 -7.08 -4.55
C ALA A 361 -3.89 -8.24 -5.54
N ALA A 362 -2.83 -8.53 -6.31
CA ALA A 362 -2.78 -9.65 -7.25
C ALA A 362 -1.34 -10.10 -7.50
N ILE A 363 -1.17 -11.37 -7.86
CA ILE A 363 0.08 -11.93 -8.37
C ILE A 363 -0.17 -12.32 -9.82
N ILE A 364 0.43 -11.58 -10.75
CA ILE A 364 0.31 -11.77 -12.19
C ILE A 364 1.66 -12.24 -12.71
N THR A 365 1.78 -13.53 -12.98
CA THR A 365 3.10 -14.12 -13.26
C THR A 365 3.12 -15.20 -14.32
N ASN A 366 4.26 -15.38 -14.99
CA ASN A 366 4.49 -16.40 -16.02
C ASN A 366 3.49 -16.36 -17.18
N ASN A 367 2.81 -15.23 -17.40
CA ASN A 367 1.86 -15.12 -18.50
C ASN A 367 2.56 -14.70 -19.79
N SER A 368 2.00 -15.08 -20.94
CA SER A 368 2.63 -14.79 -22.23
C SER A 368 1.65 -14.42 -23.34
N ALA A 369 2.02 -13.41 -24.11
CA ALA A 369 1.31 -12.96 -25.32
C ALA A 369 2.27 -12.22 -26.25
N PRO A 370 1.89 -11.92 -27.51
CA PRO A 370 2.63 -10.94 -28.30
C PRO A 370 2.79 -9.58 -27.63
N ALA A 371 1.71 -8.98 -27.15
CA ALA A 371 1.75 -7.69 -26.46
C ALA A 371 1.07 -7.77 -25.09
N GLY A 372 1.67 -7.17 -24.06
CA GLY A 372 1.15 -7.22 -22.69
C GLY A 372 1.18 -8.63 -22.14
N GLY A 373 2.37 -9.20 -21.94
CA GLY A 373 2.55 -10.58 -21.46
C GLY A 373 1.74 -10.82 -20.18
N GLY A 374 1.84 -9.90 -19.22
CA GLY A 374 0.98 -9.85 -18.05
C GLY A 374 -0.36 -9.18 -18.35
N ILE A 375 -0.33 -7.90 -18.72
CA ILE A 375 -1.51 -7.06 -18.92
C ILE A 375 -1.40 -6.28 -20.24
N GLN A 376 -2.45 -6.29 -21.06
CA GLN A 376 -2.59 -5.39 -22.21
C GLN A 376 -3.79 -4.45 -22.00
N LEU A 377 -3.59 -3.17 -22.29
CA LEU A 377 -4.65 -2.18 -22.46
C LEU A 377 -4.70 -1.67 -23.89
N ASP A 378 -5.89 -1.63 -24.49
CA ASP A 378 -6.17 -1.01 -25.79
C ASP A 378 -7.37 -0.07 -25.64
N GLY A 379 -7.14 1.00 -24.89
CA GLY A 379 -8.16 1.85 -24.30
C GLY A 379 -8.44 1.53 -22.82
N GLY A 380 -9.16 2.43 -22.15
CA GLY A 380 -9.60 2.24 -20.77
C GLY A 380 -8.56 2.64 -19.71
N THR A 381 -8.72 2.13 -18.49
CA THR A 381 -7.91 2.51 -17.33
C THR A 381 -7.50 1.30 -16.49
N LEU A 382 -6.22 1.28 -16.12
CA LEU A 382 -5.69 0.37 -15.09
C LEU A 382 -5.25 1.19 -13.88
N ASN A 383 -5.84 0.89 -12.72
CA ASN A 383 -5.43 1.46 -11.45
C ASN A 383 -4.97 0.35 -10.49
N VAL A 384 -3.67 0.28 -10.23
CA VAL A 384 -3.08 -0.63 -9.26
C VAL A 384 -2.70 0.16 -8.02
N THR A 385 -3.43 -0.06 -6.92
CA THR A 385 -3.37 0.82 -5.74
C THR A 385 -2.22 0.48 -4.78
N SER A 386 -1.98 -0.82 -4.53
CA SER A 386 -0.86 -1.32 -3.71
C SER A 386 -0.71 -2.83 -3.85
N GLY A 387 0.43 -3.39 -3.45
CA GLY A 387 0.56 -4.81 -3.09
C GLY A 387 0.37 -5.82 -4.24
N ALA A 388 0.42 -5.36 -5.49
CA ALA A 388 0.43 -6.24 -6.65
C ALA A 388 1.86 -6.57 -7.08
N THR A 389 2.04 -7.79 -7.58
CA THR A 389 3.28 -8.26 -8.20
C THR A 389 2.98 -8.65 -9.64
N ILE A 390 3.70 -8.04 -10.59
CA ILE A 390 3.66 -8.35 -12.02
C ILE A 390 5.04 -8.87 -12.37
N SER A 391 5.18 -10.20 -12.43
CA SER A 391 6.49 -10.85 -12.45
C SER A 391 6.66 -11.91 -13.52
N ALA A 392 7.83 -12.00 -14.15
CA ALA A 392 8.19 -13.11 -15.05
C ALA A 392 7.21 -13.29 -16.24
N ASN A 393 6.50 -12.24 -16.64
CA ASN A 393 5.63 -12.29 -17.81
C ASN A 393 6.46 -12.03 -19.08
N THR A 394 6.07 -12.64 -20.19
CA THR A 394 6.85 -12.62 -21.44
C THR A 394 6.03 -12.16 -22.63
N ALA A 395 6.45 -11.07 -23.26
CA ALA A 395 5.91 -10.55 -24.51
C ALA A 395 6.80 -10.91 -25.70
N SER A 396 6.23 -11.44 -26.79
CA SER A 396 7.01 -11.68 -28.03
C SER A 396 7.15 -10.43 -28.92
N ASP A 397 6.52 -9.33 -28.52
CA ASP A 397 6.65 -8.01 -29.13
C ASP A 397 6.95 -6.96 -28.05
N SER A 398 5.94 -6.43 -27.35
CA SER A 398 6.12 -5.28 -26.45
C SER A 398 5.35 -5.40 -25.13
N GLY A 399 5.89 -4.82 -24.05
CA GLY A 399 5.27 -4.78 -22.73
C GLY A 399 5.21 -6.15 -22.07
N GLY A 400 6.36 -6.67 -21.62
CA GLY A 400 6.44 -7.98 -20.97
C GLY A 400 5.49 -8.07 -19.77
N GLY A 401 5.56 -7.07 -18.88
CA GLY A 401 4.62 -6.88 -17.78
C GLY A 401 3.32 -6.23 -18.25
N ILE A 402 3.38 -4.98 -18.70
CA ILE A 402 2.24 -4.16 -19.11
C ILE A 402 2.50 -3.55 -20.49
N SER A 403 1.51 -3.63 -21.37
CA SER A 403 1.47 -2.84 -22.62
C SER A 403 0.21 -1.98 -22.62
N ALA A 404 0.34 -0.71 -22.96
CA ALA A 404 -0.77 0.23 -22.95
C ALA A 404 -0.81 1.06 -24.25
N ALA A 405 -1.96 1.01 -24.92
CA ALA A 405 -2.28 1.82 -26.09
C ALA A 405 -3.51 2.68 -25.82
N ASN A 406 -3.46 3.99 -26.10
CA ASN A 406 -4.59 4.93 -25.90
C ASN A 406 -5.21 4.88 -24.48
N SER A 407 -4.37 4.67 -23.45
CA SER A 407 -4.83 4.29 -22.11
C SER A 407 -4.19 5.12 -20.99
N THR A 408 -4.75 5.00 -19.79
CA THR A 408 -4.16 5.55 -18.54
C THR A 408 -3.79 4.43 -17.59
N VAL A 409 -2.56 4.46 -17.08
CA VAL A 409 -2.02 3.48 -16.14
C VAL A 409 -1.57 4.19 -14.87
N THR A 410 -2.02 3.70 -13.71
CA THR A 410 -1.55 4.16 -12.40
C THR A 410 -1.02 2.98 -11.60
N LEU A 411 0.22 3.09 -11.12
CA LEU A 411 0.92 2.10 -10.31
C LEU A 411 1.33 2.73 -8.97
N GLY A 412 0.68 2.35 -7.89
CA GLY A 412 1.05 2.70 -6.52
C GLY A 412 1.65 1.51 -5.80
N SER A 413 2.89 1.61 -5.33
CA SER A 413 3.55 0.56 -4.52
C SER A 413 3.47 -0.86 -5.13
N VAL A 414 3.81 -0.96 -6.43
CA VAL A 414 3.75 -2.20 -7.21
C VAL A 414 5.16 -2.79 -7.40
N SER A 415 5.28 -4.11 -7.42
CA SER A 415 6.49 -4.79 -7.92
C SER A 415 6.28 -5.18 -9.38
N VAL A 416 7.06 -4.62 -10.29
CA VAL A 416 7.13 -5.01 -11.71
C VAL A 416 8.51 -5.60 -11.94
N ASP A 417 8.61 -6.93 -11.91
CA ASP A 417 9.91 -7.59 -11.85
C ASP A 417 10.12 -8.73 -12.85
N SER A 418 11.34 -8.91 -13.34
CA SER A 418 11.73 -10.04 -14.20
C SER A 418 10.87 -10.22 -15.47
N ASN A 419 10.16 -9.19 -15.92
CA ASN A 419 9.35 -9.28 -17.13
C ASN A 419 10.22 -9.10 -18.37
N SER A 420 9.85 -9.77 -19.47
CA SER A 420 10.66 -9.77 -20.69
C SER A 420 9.83 -9.44 -21.93
N ALA A 421 10.35 -8.58 -22.81
CA ALA A 421 9.77 -8.29 -24.13
C ALA A 421 10.83 -8.49 -25.23
N ALA A 422 10.43 -9.04 -26.37
CA ALA A 422 11.36 -9.24 -27.49
C ALA A 422 11.75 -7.94 -28.21
N ASN A 423 10.91 -6.91 -28.14
CA ASN A 423 11.20 -5.57 -28.64
C ASN A 423 11.28 -4.60 -27.46
N ASN A 424 10.13 -4.02 -27.06
CA ASN A 424 10.13 -2.78 -26.28
C ASN A 424 9.47 -2.94 -24.91
N GLY A 425 10.09 -2.35 -23.88
CA GLY A 425 9.49 -2.22 -22.55
C GLY A 425 9.28 -3.55 -21.86
N GLY A 426 10.35 -4.17 -21.36
CA GLY A 426 10.27 -5.43 -20.61
C GLY A 426 9.26 -5.35 -19.47
N GLY A 427 9.29 -4.27 -18.68
CA GLY A 427 8.29 -3.95 -17.67
C GLY A 427 7.02 -3.33 -18.26
N VAL A 428 7.13 -2.13 -18.83
CA VAL A 428 5.99 -1.33 -19.33
C VAL A 428 6.27 -0.75 -20.71
N PHE A 429 5.30 -0.83 -21.61
CA PHE A 429 5.30 -0.17 -22.91
C PHE A 429 4.10 0.79 -23.04
N LEU A 430 4.34 2.04 -23.44
CA LEU A 430 3.32 3.08 -23.60
C LEU A 430 3.25 3.63 -25.02
N PHE A 431 2.08 3.53 -25.66
CA PHE A 431 1.77 4.14 -26.95
C PHE A 431 0.53 5.05 -26.84
N ALA A 432 0.65 6.33 -27.20
CA ALA A 432 -0.42 7.32 -27.02
C ALA A 432 -1.10 7.25 -25.63
N SER A 433 -0.30 7.01 -24.59
CA SER A 433 -0.78 6.66 -23.25
C SER A 433 -0.09 7.48 -22.15
N SER A 434 -0.64 7.42 -20.94
CA SER A 434 -0.04 8.03 -19.75
C SER A 434 0.21 7.01 -18.64
N LEU A 435 1.34 7.17 -17.96
CA LEU A 435 1.71 6.40 -16.77
C LEU A 435 1.94 7.35 -15.59
N THR A 436 1.39 6.99 -14.43
CA THR A 436 1.82 7.50 -13.13
C THR A 436 2.35 6.33 -12.31
N ALA A 437 3.61 6.38 -11.93
CA ALA A 437 4.25 5.39 -11.06
C ALA A 437 4.72 6.06 -9.77
N ASN A 438 4.17 5.64 -8.62
CA ASN A 438 4.54 6.15 -7.31
C ASN A 438 4.88 5.00 -6.36
N GLY A 439 6.06 5.03 -5.72
CA GLY A 439 6.46 3.97 -4.78
C GLY A 439 6.69 2.61 -5.45
N THR A 440 6.79 2.57 -6.80
CA THR A 440 6.84 1.34 -7.58
C THR A 440 8.28 0.87 -7.73
N THR A 441 8.49 -0.44 -7.81
CA THR A 441 9.79 -1.05 -8.08
C THR A 441 9.78 -1.73 -9.44
N PHE A 442 10.69 -1.33 -10.32
CA PHE A 442 11.04 -2.00 -11.57
C PHE A 442 12.36 -2.73 -11.39
N ASP A 443 12.34 -4.05 -11.31
CA ASP A 443 13.55 -4.85 -11.06
C ASP A 443 13.77 -5.94 -12.12
N SER A 444 15.01 -6.08 -12.62
CA SER A 444 15.40 -7.18 -13.52
C SER A 444 14.54 -7.33 -14.78
N ASN A 445 13.83 -6.28 -15.22
CA ASN A 445 13.04 -6.36 -16.44
C ASN A 445 13.95 -6.25 -17.67
N THR A 446 13.60 -6.97 -18.74
CA THR A 446 14.45 -7.11 -19.94
C THR A 446 13.69 -6.81 -21.22
N GLY A 447 14.06 -5.75 -21.94
CA GLY A 447 13.63 -5.49 -23.31
C GLY A 447 14.75 -5.89 -24.26
N VAL A 448 14.52 -6.81 -25.19
CA VAL A 448 15.61 -7.29 -26.06
C VAL A 448 16.03 -6.23 -27.09
N ALA A 449 15.12 -5.37 -27.54
CA ALA A 449 15.48 -4.24 -28.39
C ALA A 449 15.67 -2.96 -27.59
N GLU A 450 14.66 -2.54 -26.83
CA GLU A 450 14.61 -1.22 -26.20
C GLU A 450 13.98 -1.31 -24.80
N ALA A 451 14.58 -0.65 -23.81
CA ALA A 451 14.10 -0.52 -22.43
C ALA A 451 13.76 -1.81 -21.68
N GLY A 452 14.60 -2.13 -20.70
CA GLY A 452 14.29 -3.13 -19.68
C GLY A 452 13.05 -2.76 -18.88
N GLY A 453 13.04 -1.57 -18.29
CA GLY A 453 11.95 -1.10 -17.43
C GLY A 453 10.76 -0.54 -18.21
N ILE A 454 10.85 0.70 -18.69
CA ILE A 454 9.74 1.46 -19.28
C ILE A 454 10.13 2.02 -20.65
N PHE A 455 9.23 1.85 -21.62
CA PHE A 455 9.31 2.52 -22.92
C PHE A 455 8.19 3.57 -23.07
N VAL A 456 8.55 4.80 -23.44
CA VAL A 456 7.63 5.93 -23.64
C VAL A 456 7.69 6.44 -25.08
N ASP A 457 6.65 6.16 -25.86
CA ASP A 457 6.47 6.65 -27.24
C ASP A 457 6.39 8.20 -27.34
N PRO A 458 6.68 8.83 -28.50
CA PRO A 458 6.58 10.29 -28.67
C PRO A 458 5.22 10.92 -28.32
N THR A 459 4.14 10.14 -28.37
CA THR A 459 2.79 10.60 -28.04
C THR A 459 2.38 10.28 -26.60
N SER A 460 3.27 9.67 -25.82
CA SER A 460 3.03 9.22 -24.46
C SER A 460 3.69 10.13 -23.42
N SER A 461 3.27 9.95 -22.16
CA SER A 461 3.89 10.61 -21.01
C SER A 461 4.04 9.68 -19.82
N ALA A 462 5.06 9.93 -18.99
CA ALA A 462 5.29 9.21 -17.75
C ALA A 462 5.63 10.17 -16.61
N ASP A 463 4.94 10.01 -15.49
CA ASP A 463 5.23 10.68 -14.22
C ASP A 463 5.72 9.62 -13.22
N ILE A 464 7.00 9.72 -12.86
CA ILE A 464 7.72 8.71 -12.09
C ILE A 464 8.18 9.38 -10.80
N ASP A 465 7.59 8.98 -9.68
CA ASP A 465 7.87 9.53 -8.36
C ASP A 465 8.17 8.42 -7.37
N ASN A 466 9.12 8.63 -6.46
CA ASN A 466 9.48 7.67 -5.41
C ASN A 466 9.65 6.23 -5.94
N THR A 467 10.25 6.07 -7.13
CA THR A 467 10.27 4.80 -7.86
C THR A 467 11.70 4.26 -7.93
N VAL A 468 11.83 2.94 -7.82
CA VAL A 468 13.13 2.24 -7.82
C VAL A 468 13.30 1.44 -9.11
N PHE A 469 14.35 1.74 -9.86
CA PHE A 469 14.79 0.97 -11.04
C PHE A 469 16.09 0.26 -10.70
N THR A 470 16.04 -1.06 -10.57
CA THR A 470 17.21 -1.88 -10.24
C THR A 470 17.44 -2.96 -11.27
N THR A 471 18.68 -3.16 -11.72
CA THR A 471 19.09 -4.28 -12.59
C THR A 471 18.29 -4.48 -13.89
N ASN A 472 17.57 -3.45 -14.36
CA ASN A 472 16.86 -3.54 -15.63
C ASN A 472 17.86 -3.55 -16.80
N GLY A 473 17.54 -4.33 -17.82
CA GLY A 473 18.43 -4.64 -18.93
C GLY A 473 17.81 -4.36 -20.30
N ALA A 474 18.53 -3.69 -21.19
CA ALA A 474 18.26 -3.75 -22.63
C ALA A 474 19.24 -4.72 -23.32
N GLY A 475 18.70 -5.69 -24.06
CA GLY A 475 19.44 -6.75 -24.76
C GLY A 475 19.96 -6.31 -26.14
N THR A 476 20.32 -7.28 -26.99
CA THR A 476 20.85 -7.03 -28.34
C THR A 476 19.82 -7.34 -29.43
N SER A 477 19.35 -6.32 -30.16
CA SER A 477 18.44 -6.53 -31.31
C SER A 477 19.17 -6.94 -32.59
N GLY A 478 20.48 -6.67 -32.68
CA GLY A 478 21.30 -6.91 -33.87
C GLY A 478 20.96 -6.03 -35.09
N VAL A 479 20.00 -5.11 -34.98
CA VAL A 479 19.54 -4.26 -36.09
C VAL A 479 19.67 -2.76 -35.78
N GLU A 480 19.49 -2.34 -34.53
CA GLU A 480 19.68 -0.95 -34.06
C GLU A 480 20.35 -0.96 -32.66
N PRO A 481 21.09 0.11 -32.26
CA PRO A 481 21.65 0.25 -30.92
C PRO A 481 20.55 0.04 -29.86
N SER A 482 20.81 -0.74 -28.82
CA SER A 482 19.80 -0.94 -27.77
C SER A 482 19.68 0.29 -26.87
N ASP A 483 18.48 0.76 -26.58
CA ASP A 483 18.29 2.01 -25.83
C ASP A 483 17.99 1.77 -24.34
N GLY A 484 18.33 2.78 -23.51
CA GLY A 484 18.04 2.95 -22.08
C GLY A 484 17.73 1.70 -21.24
N GLY A 485 18.66 1.20 -20.43
CA GLY A 485 18.48 -0.05 -19.66
C GLY A 485 17.24 -0.08 -18.75
N ALA A 486 16.92 1.04 -18.10
CA ALA A 486 15.72 1.21 -17.29
C ALA A 486 14.60 1.95 -18.02
N LEU A 487 14.91 3.03 -18.72
CA LEU A 487 13.91 3.91 -19.33
C LEU A 487 14.36 4.37 -20.72
N HIS A 488 13.46 4.23 -21.70
CA HIS A 488 13.59 4.85 -23.01
C HIS A 488 12.48 5.90 -23.16
N ASN A 489 12.85 7.17 -23.20
CA ASN A 489 11.94 8.30 -23.36
C ASN A 489 12.01 8.96 -24.75
N LEU A 490 10.94 8.83 -25.52
CA LEU A 490 10.70 9.61 -26.73
C LEU A 490 9.62 10.69 -26.54
N GLY A 491 8.82 10.58 -25.47
CA GLY A 491 7.72 11.46 -25.13
C GLY A 491 8.08 12.49 -24.05
N THR A 492 7.19 12.71 -23.08
CA THR A 492 7.43 13.60 -21.94
C THR A 492 7.52 12.79 -20.66
N THR A 493 8.66 12.86 -19.96
CA THR A 493 8.87 12.13 -18.72
C THR A 493 9.37 13.02 -17.60
N SER A 494 8.76 12.88 -16.42
CA SER A 494 9.21 13.43 -15.14
C SER A 494 9.71 12.30 -14.26
N VAL A 495 10.86 12.50 -13.62
CA VAL A 495 11.48 11.58 -12.66
C VAL A 495 11.83 12.36 -11.40
N ASP A 496 11.22 12.06 -10.27
CA ASP A 496 11.51 12.69 -8.98
C ASP A 496 11.58 11.65 -7.86
N LEU A 497 12.33 11.97 -6.80
CA LEU A 497 12.54 11.12 -5.62
C LEU A 497 12.90 9.66 -5.95
N SER A 498 13.53 9.42 -7.11
CA SER A 498 13.66 8.09 -7.70
C SER A 498 15.10 7.61 -7.72
N THR A 499 15.28 6.29 -7.74
CA THR A 499 16.60 5.64 -7.68
C THR A 499 16.81 4.71 -8.87
N PHE A 500 17.93 4.89 -9.58
CA PHE A 500 18.38 4.05 -10.69
C PHE A 500 19.69 3.37 -10.30
N THR A 501 19.64 2.08 -10.00
CA THR A 501 20.81 1.32 -9.55
C THR A 501 21.13 0.14 -10.47
N ALA A 502 22.38 0.06 -10.92
CA ALA A 502 22.89 -1.09 -11.65
C ALA A 502 22.07 -1.48 -12.89
N ASN A 503 21.39 -0.53 -13.53
CA ASN A 503 20.71 -0.76 -14.80
C ASN A 503 21.76 -0.83 -15.91
N THR A 504 21.51 -1.70 -16.89
CA THR A 504 22.50 -2.02 -17.90
C THR A 504 21.92 -2.09 -19.31
N THR A 505 22.75 -1.79 -20.30
CA THR A 505 22.48 -2.11 -21.70
C THR A 505 23.62 -2.93 -22.25
N GLU A 506 23.33 -4.00 -23.00
CA GLU A 506 24.36 -4.85 -23.57
C GLU A 506 25.09 -4.14 -24.72
N ASP A 507 24.39 -3.76 -25.81
CA ASP A 507 24.97 -3.08 -26.99
C ASP A 507 24.43 -1.64 -27.17
N GLY A 508 24.15 -0.98 -26.05
CA GLY A 508 23.36 0.24 -26.02
C GLY A 508 24.10 1.54 -25.82
N VAL A 509 23.32 2.61 -25.73
CA VAL A 509 23.83 3.98 -25.61
C VAL A 509 23.58 4.62 -24.24
N GLY A 510 22.55 4.21 -23.47
CA GLY A 510 22.25 4.77 -22.15
C GLY A 510 22.10 3.69 -21.09
N GLY A 511 23.00 3.63 -20.10
CA GLY A 511 22.98 2.54 -19.11
C GLY A 511 21.70 2.49 -18.27
N ALA A 512 21.18 3.64 -17.85
CA ALA A 512 19.86 3.74 -17.21
C ALA A 512 18.81 4.34 -18.15
N ILE A 513 19.06 5.53 -18.69
CA ILE A 513 18.07 6.29 -19.46
C ILE A 513 18.61 6.62 -20.85
N TYR A 514 17.76 6.44 -21.85
CA TYR A 514 17.88 7.09 -23.15
C TYR A 514 16.78 8.13 -23.30
N ASN A 515 17.14 9.36 -23.66
CA ASN A 515 16.21 10.46 -23.86
C ASN A 515 16.33 11.08 -25.26
N ALA A 516 15.23 11.07 -26.01
CA ALA A 516 15.03 11.83 -27.25
C ALA A 516 13.80 12.75 -27.24
N GLY A 517 13.05 12.73 -26.13
CA GLY A 517 11.93 13.63 -25.88
C GLY A 517 12.28 14.70 -24.85
N PHE A 518 11.34 14.99 -23.96
CA PHE A 518 11.51 15.90 -22.83
C PHE A 518 11.69 15.10 -21.55
N LEU A 519 12.81 15.28 -20.86
CA LEU A 519 13.09 14.62 -19.60
C LEU A 519 13.42 15.64 -18.51
N THR A 520 12.65 15.61 -17.42
CA THR A 520 12.96 16.31 -16.18
C THR A 520 13.35 15.30 -15.12
N VAL A 521 14.54 15.44 -14.58
CA VAL A 521 15.05 14.69 -13.44
C VAL A 521 15.15 15.66 -12.27
N GLY A 522 14.20 15.56 -11.35
CA GLY A 522 14.26 16.22 -10.06
C GLY A 522 15.17 15.44 -9.11
N THR A 523 14.80 15.39 -7.86
CA THR A 523 15.58 14.89 -6.74
C THR A 523 15.85 13.38 -6.82
N SER A 524 16.85 12.93 -7.57
CA SER A 524 17.03 11.51 -7.90
C SER A 524 18.48 11.03 -7.81
N THR A 525 18.64 9.70 -7.66
CA THR A 525 19.96 9.06 -7.54
C THR A 525 20.20 8.06 -8.68
N PHE A 526 21.36 8.18 -9.33
CA PHE A 526 21.84 7.29 -10.39
C PHE A 526 23.16 6.67 -9.97
N THR A 527 23.14 5.38 -9.61
CA THR A 527 24.32 4.69 -9.09
C THR A 527 24.66 3.42 -9.87
N SER A 528 25.92 3.29 -10.27
CA SER A 528 26.44 2.05 -10.89
C SER A 528 25.72 1.59 -12.15
N ASN A 529 25.04 2.49 -12.86
CA ASN A 529 24.46 2.18 -14.16
C ASN A 529 25.59 2.08 -15.20
N SER A 530 25.44 1.18 -16.17
CA SER A 530 26.53 0.93 -17.11
C SER A 530 26.09 0.42 -18.48
N VAL A 531 26.96 0.64 -19.47
CA VAL A 531 26.89 -0.06 -20.75
C VAL A 531 27.89 -1.21 -20.72
N ALA A 532 27.45 -2.44 -21.01
CA ALA A 532 28.21 -3.65 -20.71
C ALA A 532 29.26 -4.00 -21.77
N THR A 533 28.97 -3.85 -23.07
CA THR A 533 29.92 -4.21 -24.13
C THR A 533 30.71 -3.00 -24.65
N VAL A 534 31.90 -3.30 -25.18
CA VAL A 534 32.71 -2.34 -25.94
C VAL A 534 32.10 -2.18 -27.33
N SER A 535 30.94 -1.54 -27.40
CA SER A 535 30.27 -1.21 -28.66
C SER A 535 31.06 -0.17 -29.44
N THR A 536 30.97 -0.13 -30.78
CA THR A 536 31.50 0.99 -31.59
C THR A 536 30.68 2.28 -31.42
N LEU A 537 29.57 2.21 -30.68
CA LEU A 537 28.64 3.30 -30.44
C LEU A 537 29.07 4.15 -29.25
N VAL A 538 28.64 5.42 -29.28
CA VAL A 538 28.92 6.40 -28.23
C VAL A 538 27.82 6.34 -27.18
N ALA A 539 28.18 6.31 -25.89
CA ALA A 539 27.28 5.99 -24.79
C ALA A 539 27.43 6.93 -23.58
N GLY A 540 26.35 7.05 -22.79
CA GLY A 540 26.30 7.61 -21.44
C GLY A 540 26.09 6.51 -20.40
N GLY A 541 26.94 6.44 -19.37
CA GLY A 541 26.84 5.37 -18.37
C GLY A 541 25.55 5.40 -17.55
N ALA A 542 25.00 6.58 -17.28
CA ALA A 542 23.65 6.73 -16.72
C ALA A 542 22.66 7.20 -17.78
N ILE A 543 22.89 8.39 -18.36
CA ILE A 543 21.95 9.03 -19.28
C ILE A 543 22.61 9.28 -20.63
N TYR A 544 21.95 8.85 -21.69
CA TYR A 544 22.20 9.30 -23.05
C TYR A 544 21.10 10.26 -23.47
N ASN A 545 21.46 11.50 -23.79
CA ASN A 545 20.54 12.56 -24.14
C ASN A 545 20.77 13.06 -25.57
N ILE A 546 19.76 12.90 -26.41
CA ILE A 546 19.60 13.66 -27.66
C ILE A 546 18.46 14.68 -27.59
N GLY A 547 17.55 14.54 -26.62
CA GLY A 547 16.40 15.42 -26.40
C GLY A 547 16.69 16.62 -25.51
N ASP A 548 15.62 17.14 -24.89
CA ASP A 548 15.70 18.19 -23.86
C ASP A 548 15.81 17.56 -22.47
N LEU A 549 16.81 18.00 -21.69
CA LEU A 549 17.12 17.46 -20.37
C LEU A 549 17.22 18.56 -19.31
N THR A 550 16.49 18.40 -18.21
CA THR A 550 16.69 19.19 -17.00
C THR A 550 17.01 18.26 -15.85
N ILE A 551 18.09 18.55 -15.11
CA ILE A 551 18.51 17.84 -13.91
C ILE A 551 18.58 18.86 -12.77
N ASP A 552 17.93 18.56 -11.65
CA ASP A 552 18.02 19.35 -10.42
C ASP A 552 18.20 18.43 -9.20
N SER A 553 19.01 18.89 -8.24
CA SER A 553 19.12 18.27 -6.91
C SER A 553 19.43 16.75 -6.91
N SER A 554 20.24 16.30 -7.87
CA SER A 554 20.48 14.88 -8.18
C SER A 554 21.91 14.41 -8.00
N THR A 555 22.07 13.12 -7.68
CA THR A 555 23.39 12.47 -7.55
C THR A 555 23.63 11.44 -8.66
N PHE A 556 24.77 11.55 -9.34
CA PHE A 556 25.27 10.57 -10.30
C PHE A 556 26.60 10.01 -9.80
N SER A 557 26.59 8.74 -9.38
CA SER A 557 27.77 8.11 -8.78
C SER A 557 28.15 6.78 -9.40
N ALA A 558 29.44 6.54 -9.66
CA ALA A 558 29.96 5.24 -10.10
C ALA A 558 29.33 4.67 -11.39
N ASN A 559 28.75 5.52 -12.25
CA ASN A 559 28.22 5.11 -13.55
C ASN A 559 29.37 4.94 -14.55
N SER A 560 29.22 4.05 -15.54
CA SER A 560 30.33 3.68 -16.42
C SER A 560 29.95 3.46 -17.88
N ALA A 561 30.74 4.03 -18.80
CA ALA A 561 30.69 3.77 -20.25
C ALA A 561 32.05 3.22 -20.74
N PRO A 562 32.12 2.10 -21.49
CA PRO A 562 33.37 1.42 -21.80
C PRO A 562 34.06 1.82 -23.13
N SER A 563 33.34 2.38 -24.12
CA SER A 563 33.83 2.51 -25.50
C SER A 563 34.10 3.93 -25.99
N PHE A 564 33.06 4.79 -26.02
CA PHE A 564 33.17 6.23 -26.32
C PHE A 564 32.02 6.95 -25.61
N GLY A 565 32.23 8.15 -25.05
CA GLY A 565 31.18 8.95 -24.40
C GLY A 565 31.31 9.10 -22.87
N GLY A 566 30.29 9.69 -22.24
CA GLY A 566 30.35 10.23 -20.88
C GLY A 566 30.09 9.17 -19.81
N GLY A 567 30.85 9.19 -18.71
CA GLY A 567 30.69 8.17 -17.66
C GLY A 567 29.36 8.26 -16.92
N ALA A 568 28.83 9.46 -16.68
CA ALA A 568 27.45 9.66 -16.22
C ALA A 568 26.53 10.05 -17.38
N ILE A 569 26.84 11.17 -18.04
CA ILE A 569 25.93 11.81 -19.00
C ILE A 569 26.64 11.97 -20.34
N TYR A 570 26.00 11.51 -21.40
CA TYR A 570 26.38 11.84 -22.77
C TYR A 570 25.28 12.69 -23.42
N ASN A 571 25.59 13.95 -23.69
CA ASN A 571 24.70 14.93 -24.29
C ASN A 571 25.12 15.23 -25.73
N ILE A 572 24.17 15.20 -26.65
CA ILE A 572 24.44 15.38 -28.08
C ILE A 572 23.24 16.01 -28.78
N ALA A 573 23.50 16.91 -29.73
CA ALA A 573 22.44 17.42 -30.61
C ALA A 573 22.39 16.53 -31.85
N ASN A 574 21.19 16.14 -32.26
CA ASN A 574 20.97 15.46 -33.53
C ASN A 574 19.96 16.28 -34.33
N GLY A 575 20.39 16.90 -35.43
CA GLY A 575 19.52 17.77 -36.24
C GLY A 575 18.42 17.04 -37.02
N GLY A 576 18.01 15.84 -36.58
CA GLY A 576 17.04 14.97 -37.22
C GLY A 576 15.59 15.40 -36.93
N ALA A 577 15.23 15.54 -35.66
CA ALA A 577 13.89 15.96 -35.22
C ALA A 577 13.90 17.27 -34.38
N PRO A 578 12.79 18.05 -34.34
CA PRO A 578 12.73 19.29 -33.56
C PRO A 578 12.94 19.14 -32.05
N SER A 579 12.67 17.94 -31.50
CA SER A 579 12.90 17.61 -30.09
C SER A 579 14.33 17.19 -29.79
N GLU A 580 15.15 16.88 -30.81
CA GLU A 580 16.51 16.38 -30.65
C GLU A 580 17.52 17.54 -30.53
N THR A 581 17.21 18.52 -29.68
CA THR A 581 18.02 19.74 -29.58
C THR A 581 19.32 19.52 -28.82
N GLY A 582 19.42 18.47 -28.01
CA GLY A 582 20.55 18.23 -27.11
C GLY A 582 20.72 19.31 -26.05
N GLN A 583 19.68 20.10 -25.74
CA GLN A 583 19.75 21.11 -24.69
C GLN A 583 19.65 20.47 -23.31
N ALA A 584 20.63 20.78 -22.45
CA ALA A 584 20.68 20.27 -21.10
C ALA A 584 20.90 21.39 -20.06
N THR A 585 20.20 21.32 -18.94
CA THR A 585 20.46 22.16 -17.75
C THR A 585 20.68 21.26 -16.54
N ILE A 586 21.75 21.50 -15.80
CA ILE A 586 22.08 20.79 -14.55
C ILE A 586 22.22 21.81 -13.43
N THR A 587 21.42 21.68 -12.39
CA THR A 587 21.43 22.56 -11.22
C THR A 587 21.58 21.76 -9.94
N ASN A 588 22.29 22.29 -8.95
CA ASN A 588 22.34 21.74 -7.59
C ASN A 588 22.69 20.25 -7.53
N SER A 589 23.53 19.73 -8.43
CA SER A 589 23.71 18.29 -8.59
C SER A 589 25.15 17.85 -8.33
N THR A 590 25.32 16.63 -7.84
CA THR A 590 26.63 16.00 -7.60
C THR A 590 26.89 14.89 -8.62
N ILE A 591 27.93 15.04 -9.43
CA ILE A 591 28.37 14.07 -10.44
C ILE A 591 29.76 13.60 -10.05
N THR A 592 29.85 12.43 -9.42
CA THR A 592 31.09 11.96 -8.79
C THR A 592 31.45 10.51 -9.06
N GLY A 593 32.75 10.20 -9.17
CA GLY A 593 33.21 8.81 -9.27
C GLY A 593 32.77 8.07 -10.54
N ASN A 594 32.33 8.76 -11.59
CA ASN A 594 31.89 8.13 -12.83
C ASN A 594 33.08 7.87 -13.77
N SER A 595 32.94 6.90 -14.67
CA SER A 595 34.04 6.48 -15.55
C SER A 595 33.62 6.40 -17.02
N GLY A 596 34.33 7.09 -17.90
CA GLY A 596 34.08 7.09 -19.34
C GLY A 596 35.37 7.15 -20.15
N PRO A 597 35.32 7.05 -21.49
CA PRO A 597 36.51 7.25 -22.31
C PRO A 597 36.79 8.73 -22.56
N SER A 598 35.74 9.54 -22.75
CA SER A 598 35.82 10.99 -22.93
C SER A 598 34.74 11.63 -22.07
N GLY A 599 35.08 12.51 -21.13
CA GLY A 599 34.07 13.07 -20.23
C GLY A 599 33.70 12.10 -19.12
N GLY A 600 34.63 11.81 -18.21
CA GLY A 600 34.41 10.82 -17.14
C GLY A 600 33.12 11.08 -16.35
N GLY A 601 32.76 12.34 -16.15
CA GLY A 601 31.42 12.74 -15.70
C GLY A 601 30.49 12.99 -16.90
N ILE A 602 30.78 14.05 -17.67
CA ILE A 602 29.91 14.55 -18.73
C ILE A 602 30.66 14.62 -20.05
N ALA A 603 30.02 14.16 -21.13
CA ALA A 603 30.44 14.39 -22.50
C ALA A 603 29.36 15.18 -23.26
N ASN A 604 29.75 16.26 -23.94
CA ASN A 604 28.89 17.15 -24.70
C ASN A 604 29.37 17.22 -26.16
N ASN A 605 28.49 17.01 -27.13
CA ASN A 605 28.94 16.81 -28.52
C ASN A 605 27.97 17.33 -29.59
N ASN A 606 28.49 17.45 -30.82
CA ASN A 606 27.76 17.70 -32.06
C ASN A 606 26.86 18.94 -32.07
N GLY A 607 27.28 20.02 -31.40
CA GLY A 607 26.49 21.26 -31.32
C GLY A 607 25.45 21.28 -30.20
N ALA A 608 25.56 20.37 -29.22
CA ALA A 608 24.74 20.40 -28.02
C ALA A 608 25.14 21.52 -27.05
N ASP A 609 24.15 22.06 -26.35
CA ASP A 609 24.33 23.11 -25.36
C ASP A 609 24.02 22.57 -23.96
N ILE A 610 24.94 22.78 -23.03
CA ILE A 610 24.75 22.43 -21.63
C ILE A 610 25.04 23.61 -20.70
N THR A 611 24.11 23.88 -19.78
CA THR A 611 24.26 24.87 -18.71
C THR A 611 24.36 24.16 -17.37
N ILE A 612 25.40 24.46 -16.60
CA ILE A 612 25.68 23.85 -15.30
C ILE A 612 25.75 24.95 -14.24
N ILE A 613 24.93 24.82 -13.19
CA ILE A 613 24.76 25.82 -12.15
C ILE A 613 24.90 25.14 -10.80
N ASN A 614 25.66 25.73 -9.88
CA ASN A 614 25.72 25.30 -8.49
C ASN A 614 25.91 23.78 -8.33
N SER A 615 26.82 23.19 -9.10
CA SER A 615 26.99 21.73 -9.12
C SER A 615 28.39 21.31 -8.71
N THR A 616 28.57 20.05 -8.35
CA THR A 616 29.86 19.47 -7.95
C THR A 616 30.22 18.33 -8.89
N ILE A 617 31.29 18.47 -9.68
CA ILE A 617 31.77 17.49 -10.66
C ILE A 617 33.20 17.06 -10.29
N THR A 618 33.32 15.89 -9.66
CA THR A 618 34.53 15.48 -8.92
C THR A 618 34.82 14.00 -9.04
N GLU A 619 36.07 13.58 -8.83
CA GLU A 619 36.45 12.15 -8.78
C GLU A 619 36.09 11.33 -10.04
N ASN A 620 35.73 11.99 -11.15
CA ASN A 620 35.38 11.30 -12.37
C ASN A 620 36.65 10.97 -13.17
N ASN A 621 36.64 9.82 -13.83
CA ASN A 621 37.80 9.29 -14.52
C ASN A 621 37.52 9.08 -16.01
N ALA A 622 38.31 9.71 -16.87
CA ALA A 622 38.30 9.48 -18.30
C ALA A 622 39.54 8.69 -18.77
N SER A 623 39.36 7.65 -19.58
CA SER A 623 40.51 6.90 -20.12
C SER A 623 41.27 7.64 -21.24
N THR A 624 40.67 8.68 -21.83
CA THR A 624 41.31 9.55 -22.83
C THR A 624 41.42 11.00 -22.35
N SER A 625 40.34 11.77 -22.35
CA SER A 625 40.36 13.22 -22.13
C SER A 625 39.09 13.71 -21.43
N GLY A 626 39.21 14.83 -20.72
CA GLY A 626 38.12 15.45 -19.96
C GLY A 626 37.66 14.54 -18.84
N GLY A 627 38.47 14.38 -17.79
CA GLY A 627 38.09 13.54 -16.63
C GLY A 627 36.74 13.95 -16.05
N GLY A 628 36.48 15.25 -15.91
CA GLY A 628 35.16 15.76 -15.53
C GLY A 628 34.27 15.98 -16.73
N ILE A 629 34.63 16.93 -17.60
CA ILE A 629 33.83 17.34 -18.77
C ILE A 629 34.63 17.17 -20.06
N TRP A 630 34.03 16.58 -21.09
CA TRP A 630 34.53 16.63 -22.45
C TRP A 630 33.52 17.33 -23.35
N SER A 631 33.94 18.32 -24.13
CA SER A 631 33.10 19.02 -25.10
C SER A 631 33.80 19.10 -26.46
N ASP A 632 33.11 18.70 -27.53
CA ASP A 632 33.63 18.88 -28.89
C ASP A 632 33.42 20.33 -29.37
N ASP A 633 34.51 21.11 -29.35
CA ASP A 633 34.54 22.50 -29.78
C ASP A 633 34.60 22.67 -31.32
N GLY A 634 34.83 21.58 -32.06
CA GLY A 634 34.85 21.57 -33.52
C GLY A 634 33.47 21.56 -34.16
N THR A 635 32.43 21.22 -33.39
CA THR A 635 31.04 21.06 -33.87
C THR A 635 30.09 22.16 -33.41
N GLY A 636 30.58 23.15 -32.66
CA GLY A 636 29.78 24.28 -32.16
C GLY A 636 29.05 24.02 -30.85
N SER A 637 29.39 22.94 -30.13
CA SER A 637 28.82 22.62 -28.81
C SER A 637 29.24 23.66 -27.77
N THR A 638 28.33 24.06 -26.87
CA THR A 638 28.65 25.02 -25.80
C THR A 638 28.46 24.43 -24.41
N VAL A 639 29.34 24.83 -23.49
CA VAL A 639 29.27 24.49 -22.07
C VAL A 639 29.33 25.79 -21.29
N THR A 640 28.27 26.11 -20.53
CA THR A 640 28.25 27.25 -19.62
C THR A 640 28.27 26.79 -18.18
N MET A 641 29.13 27.38 -17.33
CA MET A 641 29.25 27.02 -15.91
C MET A 641 29.17 28.24 -14.99
N THR A 642 28.35 28.16 -13.94
CA THR A 642 28.27 29.20 -12.89
C THR A 642 28.23 28.57 -11.50
N GLY A 643 28.97 29.12 -10.54
CA GLY A 643 28.89 28.65 -9.14
C GLY A 643 29.26 27.17 -8.96
N THR A 644 30.03 26.57 -9.86
CA THR A 644 30.23 25.11 -9.96
C THR A 644 31.66 24.70 -9.61
N ILE A 645 31.82 23.54 -8.97
CA ILE A 645 33.11 22.89 -8.72
C ILE A 645 33.38 21.86 -9.83
N LEU A 646 34.54 21.97 -10.48
CA LEU A 646 35.10 21.01 -11.42
C LEU A 646 36.56 20.72 -11.03
N ALA A 647 36.79 19.70 -10.20
CA ALA A 647 38.09 19.41 -9.60
C ALA A 647 38.25 17.92 -9.29
N ASP A 648 39.46 17.47 -8.98
CA ASP A 648 39.76 16.07 -8.60
C ASP A 648 39.34 15.01 -9.63
N ASN A 649 39.21 15.42 -10.89
CA ASN A 649 38.92 14.51 -12.00
C ASN A 649 40.21 14.06 -12.67
N THR A 650 40.25 12.82 -13.17
CA THR A 650 41.46 12.22 -13.75
C THR A 650 41.26 11.86 -15.20
N SER A 651 42.29 12.06 -16.03
CA SER A 651 42.38 11.40 -17.33
C SER A 651 43.82 11.26 -17.83
N VAL A 652 44.00 10.59 -18.96
CA VAL A 652 45.30 10.42 -19.60
C VAL A 652 45.82 11.71 -20.24
N PHE A 653 44.95 12.54 -20.82
CA PHE A 653 45.35 13.73 -21.58
C PHE A 653 44.95 15.07 -20.95
N THR A 654 43.75 15.18 -20.36
CA THR A 654 43.27 16.42 -19.73
C THR A 654 42.43 16.14 -18.48
N LEU A 655 42.90 16.61 -17.33
CA LEU A 655 42.37 16.24 -16.01
C LEU A 655 40.89 16.66 -15.86
N GLU A 656 40.58 17.94 -15.80
CA GLU A 656 39.25 18.47 -15.47
C GLU A 656 38.34 18.55 -16.70
N CYS A 657 38.87 19.07 -17.81
CA CYS A 657 38.06 19.38 -18.98
C CYS A 657 38.77 19.16 -20.33
N ASN A 658 37.99 19.09 -21.40
CA ASN A 658 38.42 19.19 -22.80
C ASN A 658 37.38 20.02 -23.58
N GLY A 659 37.82 20.86 -24.50
CA GLY A 659 36.96 21.79 -25.24
C GLY A 659 36.87 23.19 -24.61
N VAL A 660 35.87 23.97 -25.02
CA VAL A 660 35.64 25.34 -24.54
C VAL A 660 34.56 25.33 -23.45
N ILE A 661 34.82 26.01 -22.34
CA ILE A 661 33.86 26.26 -21.26
C ILE A 661 33.74 27.77 -21.08
N ASP A 662 32.52 28.28 -21.20
CA ASP A 662 32.19 29.68 -20.96
C ASP A 662 31.72 29.86 -19.51
N SER A 663 32.44 30.68 -18.74
CA SER A 663 32.11 30.90 -17.33
C SER A 663 31.09 32.02 -17.17
N GLY A 664 30.04 31.76 -16.37
CA GLY A 664 29.17 32.78 -15.78
C GLY A 664 29.73 33.38 -14.48
N GLY A 665 30.84 32.83 -13.96
CA GLY A 665 31.55 33.30 -12.79
C GLY A 665 31.42 32.41 -11.55
N TYR A 666 32.29 32.67 -10.58
CA TYR A 666 32.34 32.00 -9.28
C TYR A 666 32.45 30.47 -9.33
N ASN A 667 33.23 29.92 -10.26
CA ASN A 667 33.53 28.48 -10.34
C ASN A 667 34.85 28.14 -9.64
N ILE A 668 35.03 26.87 -9.26
CA ILE A 668 36.34 26.29 -8.91
C ILE A 668 36.74 25.29 -9.99
N VAL A 669 37.86 25.54 -10.65
CA VAL A 669 38.50 24.58 -11.57
C VAL A 669 39.81 24.12 -10.94
N GLY A 670 39.89 22.85 -10.56
CA GLY A 670 40.97 22.32 -9.73
C GLY A 670 42.35 22.44 -10.37
N ASN A 671 42.44 22.20 -11.67
CA ASN A 671 43.68 22.35 -12.41
C ASN A 671 43.40 22.78 -13.86
N GLU A 672 43.89 23.94 -14.28
CA GLU A 672 43.92 24.25 -15.71
C GLU A 672 44.82 23.23 -16.41
N PRO A 673 44.31 22.55 -17.45
CA PRO A 673 45.09 21.53 -18.11
C PRO A 673 46.19 22.16 -18.97
N PHE A 674 47.17 21.33 -19.32
CA PHE A 674 48.21 21.61 -20.30
C PHE A 674 47.69 22.46 -21.47
N SER A 675 48.36 23.59 -21.74
CA SER A 675 47.92 24.61 -22.71
C SER A 675 47.44 24.01 -24.04
N GLY A 676 46.16 24.22 -24.37
CA GLY A 676 45.60 24.00 -25.71
C GLY A 676 44.45 22.98 -25.84
N PHE A 677 44.06 22.27 -24.78
CA PHE A 677 43.00 21.25 -24.87
C PHE A 677 41.73 21.55 -24.05
N CYS A 678 41.82 22.32 -22.97
CA CYS A 678 40.65 22.95 -22.36
C CYS A 678 40.84 24.46 -22.41
N THR A 679 39.83 25.18 -22.87
CA THR A 679 39.79 26.64 -22.87
C THR A 679 38.70 27.08 -21.91
N PHE A 680 39.09 27.45 -20.69
CA PHE A 680 38.16 28.00 -19.71
C PHE A 680 38.13 29.52 -19.82
N ASN A 681 37.03 30.06 -20.35
CA ASN A 681 36.84 31.50 -20.50
C ASN A 681 36.38 32.09 -19.16
N ALA A 682 37.34 32.32 -18.27
CA ALA A 682 37.09 32.78 -16.90
C ALA A 682 36.35 34.13 -16.84
N ALA A 683 35.42 34.22 -15.90
CA ALA A 683 34.65 35.38 -15.53
C ALA A 683 34.96 35.81 -14.08
N THR A 684 34.19 36.76 -13.56
CA THR A 684 34.44 37.33 -12.22
C THR A 684 34.21 36.28 -11.14
N GLY A 685 35.13 36.21 -10.17
CA GLY A 685 35.00 35.33 -9.01
C GLY A 685 35.48 33.88 -9.23
N ASP A 686 35.87 33.51 -10.44
CA ASP A 686 36.40 32.18 -10.72
C ASP A 686 37.75 31.95 -10.03
N GLN A 687 37.91 30.73 -9.51
CA GLN A 687 39.12 30.21 -8.91
C GLN A 687 39.65 29.08 -9.79
N VAL A 688 40.82 29.28 -10.37
CA VAL A 688 41.32 28.42 -11.43
C VAL A 688 42.75 28.00 -11.10
N GLY A 689 42.94 26.72 -10.79
CA GLY A 689 44.24 26.14 -10.46
C GLY A 689 45.14 25.96 -11.69
N THR A 690 46.39 25.58 -11.48
CA THR A 690 47.33 25.29 -12.59
C THR A 690 48.12 24.02 -12.31
N SER A 691 48.74 23.43 -13.33
CA SER A 691 49.55 22.20 -13.13
C SER A 691 50.67 22.33 -12.10
N GLY A 692 51.18 23.55 -11.87
CA GLY A 692 52.19 23.83 -10.84
C GLY A 692 51.62 24.26 -9.48
N SER A 693 50.33 24.58 -9.40
CA SER A 693 49.61 25.00 -8.20
C SER A 693 48.12 24.68 -8.35
N PRO A 694 47.74 23.39 -8.28
CA PRO A 694 46.34 22.99 -8.34
C PRO A 694 45.58 23.52 -7.12
N ILE A 695 44.28 23.75 -7.29
CA ILE A 695 43.34 24.12 -6.23
C ILE A 695 42.61 22.86 -5.83
N ASP A 696 42.78 22.47 -4.56
CA ASP A 696 41.99 21.41 -3.94
C ASP A 696 40.70 22.05 -3.38
N PRO A 697 39.50 21.61 -3.81
CA PRO A 697 38.24 22.11 -3.29
C PRO A 697 37.99 21.68 -1.83
N MET A 698 38.80 20.78 -1.27
CA MET A 698 38.72 20.24 0.09
C MET A 698 37.34 19.67 0.38
N LEU A 699 36.88 18.73 -0.45
CA LEU A 699 35.58 18.08 -0.28
C LEU A 699 35.69 16.81 0.58
N LEU A 700 34.68 16.57 1.39
CA LEU A 700 34.48 15.31 2.10
C LEU A 700 33.96 14.23 1.14
N ALA A 701 34.06 12.97 1.56
CA ALA A 701 33.57 11.83 0.79
C ALA A 701 32.06 11.94 0.53
N LEU A 702 31.60 11.35 -0.59
CA LEU A 702 30.17 11.25 -0.89
C LEU A 702 29.46 10.51 0.26
N ALA A 703 28.50 11.16 0.87
CA ALA A 703 27.78 10.65 2.03
C ALA A 703 26.35 11.19 2.07
N ASP A 704 25.53 10.57 2.93
CA ASP A 704 24.28 11.16 3.38
C ASP A 704 24.60 12.32 4.34
N ASN A 705 24.47 13.56 3.85
CA ASN A 705 24.73 14.79 4.61
C ASN A 705 23.43 15.57 4.89
N GLY A 706 22.32 14.84 5.02
CA GLY A 706 20.98 15.41 5.06
C GLY A 706 20.48 15.76 3.66
N GLY A 707 19.16 15.85 3.53
CA GLY A 707 18.49 16.00 2.24
C GLY A 707 18.17 14.66 1.56
N PRO A 708 17.57 14.72 0.36
CA PRO A 708 17.00 13.56 -0.33
C PRO A 708 17.99 12.77 -1.21
N THR A 709 19.16 13.32 -1.53
CA THR A 709 20.22 12.67 -2.32
C THR A 709 21.59 12.84 -1.67
N PHE A 710 22.57 11.99 -2.02
CA PHE A 710 23.90 12.02 -1.40
C PHE A 710 24.74 13.18 -1.95
N THR A 711 25.52 13.82 -1.08
CA THR A 711 26.27 15.04 -1.42
C THR A 711 27.72 14.96 -0.96
N GLN A 712 28.56 15.90 -1.40
CA GLN A 712 29.93 16.10 -0.89
C GLN A 712 30.02 17.49 -0.24
N LEU A 713 30.19 17.53 1.09
CA LEU A 713 30.34 18.78 1.82
C LEU A 713 31.77 19.34 1.68
N PRO A 714 31.95 20.66 1.55
CA PRO A 714 33.24 21.31 1.75
C PRO A 714 33.72 21.13 3.21
N ASP A 715 34.98 20.78 3.38
CA ASP A 715 35.66 20.72 4.68
C ASP A 715 36.08 22.14 5.13
N THR A 716 36.43 22.27 6.42
CA THR A 716 36.82 23.53 7.05
C THR A 716 38.00 24.16 6.30
N GLY A 717 37.82 25.41 5.86
CA GLY A 717 38.84 26.16 5.12
C GLY A 717 38.81 25.94 3.61
N SER A 718 37.84 25.18 3.10
CA SER A 718 37.64 25.00 1.67
C SER A 718 37.56 26.33 0.91
N PRO A 719 38.18 26.41 -0.29
CA PRO A 719 38.04 27.57 -1.16
C PRO A 719 36.61 27.77 -1.69
N ALA A 720 35.68 26.84 -1.48
CA ALA A 720 34.28 26.96 -1.91
C ALA A 720 33.42 27.82 -0.97
N ILE A 721 33.81 27.93 0.30
CA ILE A 721 32.99 28.51 1.37
C ILE A 721 32.83 30.02 1.20
N ASN A 722 31.60 30.52 1.21
CA ASN A 722 31.22 31.92 1.22
C ASN A 722 31.88 32.76 0.10
N LYS A 723 31.86 32.28 -1.15
CA LYS A 723 32.54 32.94 -2.28
C LYS A 723 31.63 33.65 -3.26
N ILE A 724 30.35 33.30 -3.29
CA ILE A 724 29.39 33.93 -4.18
C ILE A 724 28.64 35.03 -3.41
N PRO A 725 28.75 36.31 -3.80
CA PRO A 725 27.99 37.37 -3.14
C PRO A 725 26.47 37.13 -3.22
N VAL A 726 25.71 37.42 -2.15
CA VAL A 726 24.24 37.23 -2.09
C VAL A 726 23.51 37.73 -3.34
N ALA A 727 23.92 38.90 -3.85
CA ALA A 727 23.25 39.56 -4.97
C ALA A 727 23.33 38.80 -6.30
N VAL A 728 24.22 37.81 -6.41
CA VAL A 728 24.42 37.00 -7.62
C VAL A 728 24.36 35.49 -7.32
N CYS A 729 23.77 35.09 -6.20
CA CYS A 729 23.57 33.68 -5.89
C CYS A 729 22.66 33.03 -6.95
N PRO A 730 23.09 31.93 -7.61
CA PRO A 730 22.37 31.40 -8.77
C PRO A 730 21.09 30.62 -8.43
N SER A 731 20.92 30.16 -7.18
CA SER A 731 19.75 29.44 -6.70
C SER A 731 19.36 29.87 -5.28
N SER A 732 18.10 29.66 -4.91
CA SER A 732 17.57 29.94 -3.57
C SER A 732 17.74 28.79 -2.58
N GLU A 733 18.02 27.58 -3.09
CA GLU A 733 18.23 26.37 -2.29
C GLU A 733 19.43 25.59 -2.86
N ASP A 734 20.03 24.75 -2.03
CA ASP A 734 21.05 23.78 -2.40
C ASP A 734 20.44 22.40 -2.71
N GLN A 735 21.27 21.42 -3.09
CA GLN A 735 20.84 20.05 -3.44
C GLN A 735 19.98 19.35 -2.36
N ARG A 736 20.11 19.78 -1.10
CA ARG A 736 19.44 19.17 0.04
C ARG A 736 18.09 19.84 0.32
N GLY A 737 17.73 20.88 -0.44
CA GLY A 737 16.62 21.78 -0.15
C GLY A 737 16.94 22.79 0.95
N THR A 738 18.23 22.99 1.28
CA THR A 738 18.64 23.96 2.29
C THR A 738 18.68 25.36 1.69
N GLY A 739 18.13 26.36 2.38
CA GLY A 739 18.12 27.75 1.90
C GLY A 739 19.52 28.30 1.63
N ARG A 740 19.66 29.06 0.54
CA ARG A 740 20.92 29.62 0.05
C ARG A 740 20.79 31.14 -0.19
N PRO A 741 21.67 31.99 0.38
CA PRO A 741 22.76 31.66 1.29
C PRO A 741 22.33 31.39 2.73
N LEU A 742 23.13 30.65 3.50
CA LEU A 742 22.95 30.55 4.95
C LEU A 742 23.62 31.71 5.70
N GLU A 743 24.79 32.19 5.26
CA GLU A 743 25.61 33.15 6.03
C GLU A 743 26.09 34.37 5.23
N GLY A 744 25.21 34.92 4.39
CA GLY A 744 25.46 36.20 3.71
C GLY A 744 26.43 36.13 2.52
N ALA A 745 26.85 34.94 2.11
CA ALA A 745 27.37 34.62 0.78
C ALA A 745 27.04 33.14 0.49
N CYS A 746 26.98 32.73 -0.77
CA CYS A 746 26.74 31.35 -1.14
C CYS A 746 28.04 30.58 -1.37
N GLU A 747 27.99 29.28 -1.13
CA GLU A 747 29.04 28.34 -1.51
C GLU A 747 29.11 28.15 -3.03
N ILE A 748 30.32 27.87 -3.52
CA ILE A 748 30.51 27.28 -4.85
C ILE A 748 30.23 25.77 -4.74
N GLY A 749 29.43 25.23 -5.64
CA GLY A 749 29.05 23.83 -5.69
C GLY A 749 27.60 23.56 -5.28
N SER A 750 27.29 22.27 -5.11
CA SER A 750 25.93 21.74 -4.91
C SER A 750 25.35 21.90 -3.50
N VAL A 751 26.15 22.30 -2.52
CA VAL A 751 25.74 22.38 -1.12
C VAL A 751 26.10 23.73 -0.52
N GLU A 752 25.30 24.15 0.47
CA GLU A 752 25.54 25.33 1.30
C GLU A 752 25.95 24.90 2.72
N ILE A 753 26.98 25.48 3.31
CA ILE A 753 27.36 25.17 4.69
C ILE A 753 27.36 26.45 5.53
N GLY A 754 26.82 26.38 6.75
CA GLY A 754 27.10 27.41 7.74
C GLY A 754 28.50 27.20 8.34
N VAL A 755 29.31 28.26 8.49
CA VAL A 755 30.48 28.22 9.39
C VAL A 755 30.02 28.49 10.81
N ASP A 756 30.12 27.44 11.63
CA ASP A 756 29.89 27.44 13.08
C ASP A 756 30.61 28.62 13.80
N SER A 757 29.84 29.65 14.13
CA SER A 757 30.16 30.87 14.83
C SER A 757 30.08 30.66 16.35
N PRO A 758 31.00 31.24 17.16
CA PRO A 758 30.91 31.09 18.60
C PRO A 758 29.61 31.68 19.19
N PRO A 759 29.05 31.05 20.23
CA PRO A 759 27.88 31.59 20.91
C PRO A 759 28.18 32.95 21.54
N VAL A 760 27.15 33.77 21.72
CA VAL A 760 27.26 35.07 22.40
C VAL A 760 26.54 34.99 23.75
N ALA A 761 27.31 35.10 24.83
CA ALA A 761 26.76 35.09 26.18
C ALA A 761 26.43 36.50 26.68
N VAL A 762 25.29 36.67 27.33
CA VAL A 762 24.71 37.93 27.81
C VAL A 762 24.56 37.88 29.34
N ASN A 763 24.70 39.03 30.02
CA ASN A 763 24.62 39.05 31.48
C ASN A 763 23.19 38.76 31.99
N ASP A 764 23.09 37.97 33.05
CA ASP A 764 21.83 37.61 33.71
C ASP A 764 21.63 38.28 35.06
N ASN A 765 20.38 38.29 35.49
CA ASN A 765 19.99 38.61 36.86
C ASN A 765 19.10 37.50 37.44
N ALA A 766 19.32 37.15 38.71
CA ALA A 766 18.49 36.17 39.42
C ALA A 766 18.11 36.66 40.82
N VAL A 767 16.85 36.45 41.20
CA VAL A 767 16.37 36.61 42.58
C VAL A 767 16.16 35.24 43.20
N VAL A 768 16.77 34.97 44.36
CA VAL A 768 16.70 33.70 45.11
C VAL A 768 15.87 33.92 46.38
N ALA A 769 14.87 33.08 46.61
CA ALA A 769 14.01 33.22 47.78
C ALA A 769 14.66 32.66 49.05
N GLY A 770 14.73 33.47 50.11
CA GLY A 770 15.17 33.07 51.44
C GLY A 770 16.69 32.95 51.62
N LEU A 771 17.15 33.20 52.85
CA LEU A 771 18.53 32.89 53.24
C LEU A 771 18.77 31.36 53.20
N GLY A 772 19.84 30.93 52.53
CA GLY A 772 20.11 29.51 52.30
C GLY A 772 19.29 28.89 51.16
N GLY A 773 18.50 29.71 50.44
CA GLY A 773 17.74 29.28 49.28
C GLY A 773 18.63 28.89 48.09
N SER A 774 18.09 28.02 47.24
CA SER A 774 18.69 27.64 45.96
C SER A 774 17.80 28.09 44.81
N LYS A 775 18.42 28.41 43.68
CA LYS A 775 17.72 28.69 42.43
C LYS A 775 18.48 28.10 41.25
N VAL A 776 17.75 27.43 40.38
CA VAL A 776 18.24 27.06 39.04
C VAL A 776 18.11 28.29 38.16
N ILE A 777 19.21 28.70 37.54
CA ILE A 777 19.30 29.87 36.67
C ILE A 777 19.60 29.35 35.26
N ALA A 778 18.68 29.61 34.33
CA ALA A 778 18.87 29.34 32.92
C ALA A 778 19.72 30.46 32.31
N VAL A 779 21.03 30.34 32.49
CA VAL A 779 21.99 31.36 32.03
C VAL A 779 22.01 31.49 30.51
N THR A 780 21.59 30.46 29.79
CA THR A 780 21.50 30.50 28.32
C THR A 780 20.22 31.15 27.80
N ALA A 781 19.31 31.60 28.66
CA ALA A 781 17.97 32.03 28.24
C ALA A 781 17.97 33.34 27.42
N ASN A 782 18.98 34.19 27.61
CA ASN A 782 19.19 35.44 26.85
C ASN A 782 20.46 35.39 25.99
N ASP A 783 21.13 34.25 25.93
CA ASP A 783 22.28 34.00 25.09
C ASP A 783 21.80 33.70 23.67
N THR A 784 22.64 34.00 22.69
CA THR A 784 22.31 33.77 21.28
C THR A 784 23.38 32.93 20.62
N GLU A 785 22.95 31.91 19.88
CA GLU A 785 23.79 31.19 18.92
C GLU A 785 23.49 31.76 17.53
N PRO A 786 24.44 32.44 16.88
CA PRO A 786 24.25 33.01 15.54
C PRO A 786 23.76 32.04 14.47
N ASP A 787 24.08 30.76 14.56
CA ASP A 787 23.78 29.75 13.52
C ASP A 787 22.58 28.86 13.87
N GLY A 788 21.90 29.12 15.00
CA GLY A 788 20.74 28.37 15.47
C GLY A 788 21.04 26.99 16.06
N GLN A 789 22.31 26.65 16.30
CA GLN A 789 22.72 25.43 16.98
C GLN A 789 22.32 25.44 18.46
N ALA A 790 22.09 24.25 19.00
CA ALA A 790 21.82 24.11 20.41
C ALA A 790 23.13 24.27 21.22
N PHE A 791 23.07 25.02 22.31
CA PHE A 791 24.15 25.03 23.27
C PHE A 791 24.38 23.62 23.83
N SER A 792 25.63 23.18 23.90
CA SER A 792 26.02 21.87 24.40
C SER A 792 26.52 21.90 25.85
N ASN A 793 27.12 23.01 26.29
CA ASN A 793 27.73 23.09 27.60
C ASN A 793 27.78 24.51 28.17
N VAL A 794 27.66 24.63 29.49
CA VAL A 794 27.90 25.85 30.27
C VAL A 794 29.03 25.61 31.24
N THR A 795 29.94 26.58 31.37
CA THR A 795 31.05 26.50 32.33
C THR A 795 31.03 27.71 33.25
N VAL A 796 30.99 27.48 34.57
CA VAL A 796 31.18 28.55 35.57
C VAL A 796 32.67 28.92 35.61
N VAL A 797 32.97 30.15 35.21
CA VAL A 797 34.32 30.71 35.10
C VAL A 797 34.82 31.25 36.45
N SER A 798 33.94 31.87 37.24
CA SER A 798 34.24 32.32 38.60
C SER A 798 33.10 31.97 39.54
N GLN A 799 33.41 31.44 40.72
CA GLN A 799 32.41 31.08 41.73
C GLN A 799 31.89 32.33 42.48
N PRO A 800 30.64 32.30 42.98
CA PRO A 800 30.10 33.34 43.82
C PRO A 800 30.78 33.41 45.19
N THR A 801 30.69 34.56 45.86
CA THR A 801 31.42 34.82 47.12
C THR A 801 30.65 34.32 48.35
N TYR A 802 29.33 34.35 48.31
CA TYR A 802 28.44 34.02 49.43
C TYR A 802 27.50 32.85 49.08
N GLY A 803 27.96 31.95 48.22
CA GLY A 803 27.19 30.80 47.78
C GLY A 803 28.04 29.87 46.94
N THR A 804 27.39 28.91 46.29
CA THR A 804 28.02 28.00 45.33
C THR A 804 27.23 27.97 44.04
N ALA A 805 27.92 28.02 42.90
CA ALA A 805 27.33 27.87 41.58
C ALA A 805 27.78 26.54 40.97
N VAL A 806 26.84 25.63 40.76
CA VAL A 806 27.10 24.30 40.21
C VAL A 806 26.36 24.16 38.89
N VAL A 807 27.11 23.84 37.83
CA VAL A 807 26.54 23.57 36.51
C VAL A 807 25.79 22.25 36.55
N SER A 808 24.57 22.24 35.99
CA SER A 808 23.78 21.04 35.75
C SER A 808 23.13 21.16 34.38
N GLY A 809 23.73 20.54 33.37
CA GLY A 809 23.35 20.75 31.96
C GLY A 809 23.72 22.17 31.51
N LEU A 810 22.76 22.88 30.89
CA LEU A 810 22.90 24.28 30.48
C LEU A 810 22.50 25.28 31.57
N ASN A 811 21.99 24.79 32.69
CA ASN A 811 21.58 25.63 33.81
C ASN A 811 22.69 25.69 34.87
N VAL A 812 22.68 26.76 35.65
CA VAL A 812 23.53 26.89 36.85
C VAL A 812 22.64 26.94 38.08
N THR A 813 22.83 25.98 38.99
CA THR A 813 22.19 26.02 40.30
C THR A 813 23.04 26.85 41.24
N TYR A 814 22.52 28.00 41.64
CA TYR A 814 23.08 28.80 42.72
C TYR A 814 22.46 28.37 44.05
N THR A 815 23.27 28.24 45.10
CA THR A 815 22.83 28.03 46.48
C THR A 815 23.49 29.04 47.38
N HIS A 816 22.69 29.83 48.09
CA HIS A 816 23.21 30.80 49.06
C HIS A 816 23.75 30.07 50.30
N ASP A 817 24.82 30.56 50.91
CA ASP A 817 25.44 29.95 52.10
C ASP A 817 24.67 30.23 53.42
N GLY A 818 23.59 31.01 53.37
CA GLY A 818 22.80 31.41 54.53
C GLY A 818 23.37 32.58 55.33
N SER A 819 24.44 33.22 54.84
CA SER A 819 24.94 34.47 55.39
C SER A 819 23.94 35.62 55.18
N PRO A 820 24.03 36.75 55.90
CA PRO A 820 23.06 37.85 55.75
C PRO A 820 23.27 38.69 54.47
N ASN A 821 24.09 38.24 53.52
CA ASN A 821 24.44 39.02 52.32
C ASN A 821 23.40 38.82 51.23
N LEU A 822 22.66 39.88 50.93
CA LEU A 822 21.55 39.82 49.97
C LEU A 822 21.97 40.00 48.50
N ASN A 823 23.27 40.10 48.21
CA ASN A 823 23.77 40.21 46.84
C ASN A 823 25.01 39.33 46.64
N ASP A 824 25.07 38.67 45.49
CA ASP A 824 26.17 37.81 45.07
C ASP A 824 26.29 37.82 43.54
N SER A 825 27.33 37.20 42.98
CA SER A 825 27.46 37.09 41.53
C SER A 825 28.47 36.03 41.13
N PHE A 826 28.27 35.39 39.97
CA PHE A 826 29.26 34.49 39.35
C PHE A 826 29.38 34.80 37.85
N THR A 827 30.41 34.28 37.19
CA THR A 827 30.57 34.44 35.72
C THR A 827 30.59 33.10 35.01
N TYR A 828 30.14 33.05 33.76
CA TYR A 828 30.05 31.83 32.97
C TYR A 828 30.40 32.06 31.48
N THR A 829 30.61 30.96 30.75
CA THR A 829 30.63 30.87 29.28
C THR A 829 29.70 29.75 28.83
N VAL A 830 29.18 29.83 27.61
CA VAL A 830 28.40 28.80 26.92
C VAL A 830 29.14 28.30 25.68
N SER A 831 28.91 27.06 25.28
CA SER A 831 29.51 26.39 24.12
C SER A 831 28.44 25.62 23.37
N ASP A 832 28.53 25.54 22.06
CA ASP A 832 27.72 24.70 21.14
C ASP A 832 28.34 23.30 20.91
N GLY A 833 29.55 23.05 21.41
CA GLY A 833 30.30 21.80 21.25
C GLY A 833 31.54 21.95 20.38
N SER A 834 31.56 22.95 19.51
CA SER A 834 32.68 23.30 18.63
C SER A 834 33.39 24.58 19.08
N ASN A 835 32.62 25.57 19.54
CA ASN A 835 33.06 26.90 19.90
C ASN A 835 32.64 27.30 21.34
N VAL A 836 33.29 28.33 21.91
CA VAL A 836 33.02 28.84 23.26
C VAL A 836 32.80 30.35 23.22
N SER A 837 31.79 30.82 23.96
CA SER A 837 31.37 32.21 24.01
C SER A 837 32.35 33.17 24.70
N ASN A 838 32.03 34.47 24.63
CA ASN A 838 32.54 35.46 25.58
C ASN A 838 32.08 35.15 27.02
N VAL A 839 32.77 35.73 28.03
CA VAL A 839 32.38 35.59 29.45
C VAL A 839 31.22 36.54 29.78
N ALA A 840 30.17 36.02 30.42
CA ALA A 840 29.03 36.76 30.95
C ALA A 840 28.92 36.64 32.48
N THR A 841 28.20 37.57 33.11
CA THR A 841 28.03 37.68 34.57
C THR A 841 26.57 37.49 34.96
N VAL A 842 26.34 36.66 35.97
CA VAL A 842 25.05 36.51 36.64
C VAL A 842 25.07 37.30 37.95
N SER A 843 24.20 38.30 38.08
CA SER A 843 24.00 39.06 39.31
C SER A 843 22.86 38.49 40.13
N ILE A 844 23.09 38.20 41.40
CA ILE A 844 22.14 37.51 42.28
C ILE A 844 21.69 38.42 43.42
N VAL A 845 20.38 38.46 43.65
CA VAL A 845 19.75 39.13 44.79
C VAL A 845 18.99 38.11 45.63
N ILE A 846 19.10 38.15 46.95
CA ILE A 846 18.35 37.27 47.85
C ILE A 846 17.12 38.00 48.38
N ASP A 847 15.93 37.46 48.08
CA ASP A 847 14.64 37.95 48.58
C ASP A 847 14.14 37.06 49.72
N ASP A 848 14.35 37.53 50.96
CA ASP A 848 13.99 36.81 52.18
C ASP A 848 12.49 36.92 52.56
N THR A 849 11.60 37.20 51.58
CA THR A 849 10.18 37.52 51.87
C THR A 849 9.09 36.66 51.19
N ALA A 850 9.40 35.65 50.37
CA ALA A 850 8.40 34.91 49.57
C ALA A 850 8.33 33.37 49.79
N PRO A 851 7.14 32.73 49.79
CA PRO A 851 6.95 31.27 49.70
C PRO A 851 7.01 30.76 48.22
N PRO A 852 7.23 29.46 47.95
CA PRO A 852 7.40 28.94 46.57
C PRO A 852 6.08 28.81 45.77
N PRO A 853 6.12 28.79 44.42
CA PRO A 853 4.95 28.63 43.53
C PRO A 853 4.31 27.23 43.63
N SER A 854 3.04 27.10 43.22
CA SER A 854 2.29 25.85 43.09
C SER A 854 2.38 25.30 41.65
N ASP A 855 2.66 24.00 41.49
CA ASP A 855 2.80 23.30 40.21
C ASP A 855 1.43 22.81 39.67
N GLY A 856 1.34 22.55 38.36
CA GLY A 856 0.14 22.07 37.65
C GLY A 856 -0.03 20.54 37.68
N HIS A 857 -0.14 19.89 36.52
CA HIS A 857 -0.33 18.44 36.37
C HIS A 857 0.83 17.62 36.95
N THR A 858 0.51 16.41 37.42
CA THR A 858 1.47 15.45 37.98
C THR A 858 1.41 14.09 37.26
N VAL A 859 2.25 13.13 37.67
CA VAL A 859 2.30 11.79 37.07
C VAL A 859 1.88 10.68 38.04
N GLY A 860 1.40 9.58 37.46
CA GLY A 860 1.07 8.35 38.16
C GLY A 860 1.55 7.11 37.41
N LEU A 861 1.64 5.99 38.13
CA LEU A 861 1.91 4.68 37.56
C LEU A 861 0.94 3.63 38.08
N VAL A 862 0.54 2.74 37.19
CA VAL A 862 -0.35 1.61 37.50
C VAL A 862 0.38 0.31 37.30
N ASN A 863 0.39 -0.54 38.33
CA ASN A 863 0.92 -1.89 38.21
C ASN A 863 -0.12 -2.78 37.51
N PRO A 864 0.08 -3.14 36.22
CA PRO A 864 -0.95 -3.85 35.46
C PRO A 864 -1.18 -5.28 35.93
N ASN A 865 -0.29 -5.83 36.76
CA ASN A 865 -0.44 -7.19 37.30
C ASN A 865 -1.31 -7.24 38.56
N THR A 866 -1.57 -6.10 39.20
CA THR A 866 -2.29 -6.03 40.47
C THR A 866 -3.45 -5.04 40.48
N GLY A 867 -3.47 -4.07 39.55
CA GLY A 867 -4.43 -2.95 39.60
C GLY A 867 -4.10 -1.94 40.71
N GLN A 868 -2.85 -1.91 41.17
CA GLN A 868 -2.40 -0.93 42.17
C GLN A 868 -1.95 0.35 41.47
N TRP A 869 -2.54 1.47 41.88
CA TRP A 869 -2.18 2.82 41.43
C TRP A 869 -1.19 3.45 42.41
N HIS A 870 -0.26 4.21 41.87
CA HIS A 870 0.72 5.02 42.58
C HIS A 870 0.68 6.41 41.96
N LEU A 871 0.10 7.39 42.66
CA LEU A 871 -0.01 8.76 42.20
C LEU A 871 1.03 9.61 42.93
N ARG A 872 1.79 10.44 42.23
CA ARG A 872 2.89 11.23 42.79
C ARG A 872 2.51 12.70 42.81
N ALA A 873 2.50 13.32 43.99
CA ALA A 873 2.38 14.77 44.15
C ALA A 873 3.69 15.48 43.80
N ASP A 874 3.66 16.80 43.62
CA ASP A 874 4.84 17.64 43.28
C ASP A 874 5.95 17.56 44.31
N SER A 875 5.54 17.45 45.59
CA SER A 875 6.46 17.21 46.71
C SER A 875 7.24 15.88 46.62
N GLY A 876 6.91 15.03 45.64
CA GLY A 876 7.40 13.66 45.51
C GLY A 876 6.68 12.66 46.42
N ALA A 877 5.71 13.09 47.21
CA ALA A 877 4.88 12.21 48.03
C ALA A 877 4.04 11.29 47.13
N VAL A 878 3.96 10.00 47.47
CA VAL A 878 3.24 9.00 46.68
C VAL A 878 2.02 8.48 47.44
N THR A 879 0.84 8.67 46.86
CA THR A 879 -0.41 8.06 47.31
C THR A 879 -0.63 6.76 46.56
N SER A 880 -1.08 5.70 47.24
CA SER A 880 -1.28 4.39 46.59
C SER A 880 -2.53 3.68 47.06
N PHE A 881 -3.26 3.09 46.11
CA PHE A 881 -4.51 2.38 46.36
C PHE A 881 -4.78 1.36 45.24
N PHE A 882 -5.74 0.45 45.47
CA PHE A 882 -6.16 -0.52 44.45
C PHE A 882 -7.42 -0.05 43.74
N TYR A 883 -7.41 -0.08 42.41
CA TYR A 883 -8.58 0.17 41.57
C TYR A 883 -8.39 -0.51 40.20
N GLY A 884 -9.37 -1.32 39.78
CA GLY A 884 -9.27 -2.15 38.58
C GLY A 884 -8.77 -3.58 38.84
N ASN A 885 -8.76 -4.38 37.77
CA ASN A 885 -8.27 -5.75 37.74
C ASN A 885 -6.93 -5.84 36.98
N PRO A 886 -6.15 -6.91 37.18
CA PRO A 886 -4.97 -7.17 36.37
C PRO A 886 -5.29 -7.19 34.87
N GLY A 887 -4.53 -6.44 34.08
CA GLY A 887 -4.69 -6.30 32.63
C GLY A 887 -5.69 -5.24 32.17
N ASP A 888 -6.34 -4.51 33.07
CA ASP A 888 -7.13 -3.33 32.69
C ASP A 888 -6.20 -2.19 32.23
N ILE A 889 -6.65 -1.39 31.25
CA ILE A 889 -5.92 -0.24 30.69
C ILE A 889 -6.28 1.02 31.49
N PRO A 890 -5.30 1.77 32.05
CA PRO A 890 -5.56 2.98 32.80
C PRO A 890 -5.83 4.21 31.94
N VAL A 891 -6.73 5.05 32.44
CA VAL A 891 -6.99 6.42 31.97
C VAL A 891 -7.27 7.30 33.19
N ILE A 892 -7.07 8.60 33.06
CA ILE A 892 -7.39 9.58 34.10
C ILE A 892 -8.13 10.75 33.46
N GLY A 893 -9.05 11.37 34.18
CA GLY A 893 -9.77 12.54 33.69
C GLY A 893 -10.77 13.12 34.70
N ASP A 894 -11.21 14.35 34.47
CA ASP A 894 -12.20 15.09 35.24
C ASP A 894 -13.61 14.77 34.75
N TRP A 895 -14.19 13.68 35.27
CA TRP A 895 -15.48 13.18 34.79
C TRP A 895 -16.68 14.02 35.24
N ASP A 896 -16.56 14.81 36.31
CA ASP A 896 -17.67 15.62 36.85
C ASP A 896 -17.51 17.14 36.72
N GLY A 897 -16.34 17.62 36.28
CA GLY A 897 -16.04 19.00 35.97
C GLY A 897 -15.68 19.83 37.19
N ASP A 898 -15.01 19.22 38.19
CA ASP A 898 -14.59 19.90 39.40
C ASP A 898 -13.13 20.38 39.37
N GLY A 899 -12.42 20.11 38.28
CA GLY A 899 -11.03 20.44 38.02
C GLY A 899 -10.03 19.46 38.62
N VAL A 900 -10.47 18.27 39.05
CA VAL A 900 -9.59 17.21 39.56
C VAL A 900 -9.70 15.97 38.69
N GLU A 901 -8.61 15.56 38.04
CA GLU A 901 -8.59 14.33 37.27
C GLU A 901 -8.50 13.09 38.18
N THR A 902 -9.39 12.13 37.90
CA THR A 902 -9.60 10.97 38.74
C THR A 902 -9.57 9.65 37.96
N VAL A 903 -9.33 8.56 38.67
CA VAL A 903 -9.03 7.25 38.05
C VAL A 903 -10.15 6.65 37.20
N GLY A 904 -9.76 6.12 36.03
CA GLY A 904 -10.58 5.31 35.14
C GLY A 904 -9.85 4.08 34.62
N MET A 905 -10.60 3.03 34.26
CA MET A 905 -10.05 1.77 33.74
C MET A 905 -10.88 1.25 32.56
N TYR A 906 -10.24 0.79 31.48
CA TYR A 906 -10.88 0.02 30.41
C TYR A 906 -10.54 -1.46 30.50
N ARG A 907 -11.58 -2.29 30.61
CA ARG A 907 -11.45 -3.74 30.71
C ARG A 907 -11.76 -4.40 29.37
N GLN A 908 -10.72 -4.78 28.64
CA GLN A 908 -10.86 -5.44 27.35
C GLN A 908 -11.63 -6.77 27.42
N SER A 909 -11.56 -7.50 28.55
CA SER A 909 -12.22 -8.80 28.70
C SER A 909 -13.76 -8.74 28.70
N ASN A 910 -14.34 -7.57 28.96
CA ASN A 910 -15.80 -7.37 28.88
C ASN A 910 -16.21 -6.12 28.09
N GLY A 911 -15.26 -5.32 27.61
CA GLY A 911 -15.52 -4.12 26.81
C GLY A 911 -16.09 -2.95 27.60
N PHE A 912 -15.96 -2.92 28.94
CA PHE A 912 -16.49 -1.83 29.77
C PHE A 912 -15.39 -0.88 30.25
N VAL A 913 -15.74 0.40 30.34
CA VAL A 913 -15.01 1.41 31.11
C VAL A 913 -15.61 1.52 32.50
N TYR A 914 -14.76 1.76 33.50
CA TYR A 914 -15.13 1.97 34.90
C TYR A 914 -14.43 3.24 35.40
N LEU A 915 -15.18 4.32 35.61
CA LEU A 915 -14.68 5.61 36.03
C LEU A 915 -15.13 5.93 37.46
N ARG A 916 -14.34 6.71 38.18
CA ARG A 916 -14.57 7.02 39.59
C ARG A 916 -14.09 8.44 39.89
N ASN A 917 -14.92 9.25 40.54
CA ASN A 917 -14.63 10.66 40.83
C ASN A 917 -13.79 10.82 42.11
N SER A 918 -12.96 9.83 42.44
CA SER A 918 -12.06 9.94 43.58
C SER A 918 -10.87 8.98 43.49
N ASN A 919 -9.70 9.50 43.84
CA ASN A 919 -8.42 8.78 43.82
C ASN A 919 -8.25 7.87 45.06
N ASN A 920 -9.13 6.86 45.18
CA ASN A 920 -9.12 5.88 46.26
C ASN A 920 -9.66 4.50 45.82
N THR A 921 -9.54 3.50 46.70
CA THR A 921 -10.15 2.18 46.46
C THR A 921 -11.69 2.25 46.52
N GLY A 922 -12.34 1.63 45.54
CA GLY A 922 -13.80 1.53 45.47
C GLY A 922 -14.28 0.82 44.21
N VAL A 923 -15.58 0.90 43.95
CA VAL A 923 -16.19 0.45 42.69
C VAL A 923 -16.27 1.61 41.70
N GLY A 924 -16.34 1.32 40.39
CA GLY A 924 -16.62 2.35 39.39
C GLY A 924 -18.00 2.96 39.63
N GLU A 925 -18.07 4.29 39.60
CA GLU A 925 -19.29 5.08 39.77
C GLU A 925 -20.00 5.28 38.42
N ILE A 926 -19.22 5.35 37.34
CA ILE A 926 -19.71 5.47 35.97
C ILE A 926 -19.20 4.26 35.18
N GLN A 927 -20.10 3.59 34.46
CA GLN A 927 -19.77 2.42 33.65
C GLN A 927 -20.59 2.36 32.36
N PHE A 928 -19.92 2.06 31.25
CA PHE A 928 -20.53 1.90 29.93
C PHE A 928 -19.61 1.06 29.03
N THR A 929 -20.15 0.53 27.93
CA THR A 929 -19.37 -0.24 26.95
C THR A 929 -18.61 0.69 26.00
N LEU A 930 -17.36 0.35 25.66
CA LEU A 930 -16.48 1.14 24.83
C LEU A 930 -16.00 0.36 23.60
N GLY A 931 -16.19 0.95 22.42
CA GLY A 931 -15.59 0.50 21.16
C GLY A 931 -15.74 -1.00 20.86
N ILE A 932 -14.77 -1.52 20.11
CA ILE A 932 -14.60 -2.95 19.85
C ILE A 932 -13.28 -3.46 20.46
N ALA A 933 -13.09 -4.78 20.49
CA ALA A 933 -11.86 -5.38 20.99
C ALA A 933 -10.63 -4.89 20.17
N GLY A 934 -9.60 -4.42 20.86
CA GLY A 934 -8.38 -3.86 20.25
C GLY A 934 -8.34 -2.33 20.19
N ASP A 935 -9.47 -1.65 20.45
CA ASP A 935 -9.50 -0.20 20.58
C ASP A 935 -8.75 0.26 21.85
N ILE A 936 -8.08 1.41 21.77
CA ILE A 936 -7.34 2.05 22.86
C ILE A 936 -8.17 3.23 23.40
N PRO A 937 -8.48 3.30 24.70
CA PRO A 937 -9.25 4.40 25.28
C PRO A 937 -8.42 5.68 25.33
N LEU A 938 -9.08 6.80 25.05
CA LEU A 938 -8.53 8.16 25.18
C LEU A 938 -9.43 8.93 26.16
N ALA A 939 -8.84 9.65 27.11
CA ALA A 939 -9.57 10.51 28.02
C ALA A 939 -9.23 11.96 27.69
N GLY A 940 -10.26 12.83 27.62
CA GLY A 940 -10.04 14.26 27.47
C GLY A 940 -11.26 15.13 27.20
N ASP A 941 -11.07 16.44 27.29
CA ASP A 941 -12.05 17.50 27.04
C ASP A 941 -11.98 17.98 25.58
N PHE A 942 -12.54 17.18 24.67
CA PHE A 942 -12.50 17.46 23.24
C PHE A 942 -13.42 18.60 22.79
N ASN A 943 -14.35 19.07 23.64
CA ASN A 943 -15.31 20.13 23.30
C ASN A 943 -15.07 21.46 24.06
N GLY A 944 -14.22 21.46 25.07
CA GLY A 944 -13.85 22.60 25.91
C GLY A 944 -14.93 23.00 26.90
N ASP A 945 -15.70 22.04 27.42
CA ASP A 945 -16.75 22.30 28.41
C ASP A 945 -16.29 22.11 29.88
N GLY A 946 -15.02 21.78 30.07
CA GLY A 946 -14.37 21.54 31.34
C GLY A 946 -14.66 20.15 31.90
N LYS A 947 -15.03 19.17 31.06
CA LYS A 947 -15.25 17.78 31.47
C LYS A 947 -14.60 16.81 30.51
N ASP A 948 -13.94 15.82 31.09
CA ASP A 948 -13.36 14.74 30.33
C ASP A 948 -14.39 13.70 29.90
N THR A 949 -14.15 13.20 28.71
CA THR A 949 -14.93 12.16 28.06
C THR A 949 -14.03 11.02 27.62
N ILE A 950 -14.63 9.86 27.27
CA ILE A 950 -13.87 8.71 26.78
C ILE A 950 -14.10 8.53 25.27
N SER A 951 -13.02 8.71 24.51
CA SER A 951 -12.90 8.50 23.07
C SER A 951 -12.09 7.24 22.77
N VAL A 952 -12.00 6.82 21.49
CA VAL A 952 -11.17 5.65 21.12
C VAL A 952 -10.26 5.92 19.93
N TYR A 953 -9.04 5.41 20.02
CA TYR A 953 -8.18 5.18 18.85
C TYR A 953 -8.28 3.72 18.42
N ARG A 954 -8.45 3.50 17.11
CA ARG A 954 -8.49 2.18 16.50
C ARG A 954 -7.24 1.95 15.65
N PRO A 955 -6.23 1.23 16.18
CA PRO A 955 -4.98 1.01 15.47
C PRO A 955 -5.14 0.25 14.15
N SER A 956 -6.12 -0.66 14.05
CA SER A 956 -6.37 -1.44 12.83
C SER A 956 -6.89 -0.61 11.65
N GLN A 957 -7.27 0.65 11.89
CA GLN A 957 -7.80 1.57 10.88
C GLN A 957 -7.04 2.90 10.82
N GLY A 958 -6.06 3.14 11.71
CA GLY A 958 -5.45 4.46 11.88
C GLY A 958 -6.49 5.57 12.11
N ARG A 959 -7.52 5.29 12.93
CA ARG A 959 -8.71 6.14 13.04
C ARG A 959 -9.04 6.51 14.49
N VAL A 960 -9.34 7.79 14.72
CA VAL A 960 -9.77 8.33 16.02
C VAL A 960 -11.27 8.57 15.99
N PHE A 961 -11.97 8.17 17.05
CA PHE A 961 -13.41 8.38 17.24
C PHE A 961 -13.62 9.21 18.50
N ILE A 962 -14.15 10.43 18.34
CA ILE A 962 -14.36 11.39 19.43
C ILE A 962 -15.79 11.32 19.95
N ALA A 963 -15.96 11.29 21.26
CA ALA A 963 -17.26 11.38 21.92
C ALA A 963 -17.24 12.49 22.97
N ASN A 964 -18.02 13.54 22.77
CA ASN A 964 -18.14 14.72 23.65
C ASN A 964 -19.21 14.54 24.74
N THR A 965 -19.66 13.32 24.99
CA THR A 965 -20.63 13.04 26.05
C THR A 965 -20.34 11.68 26.68
N LEU A 966 -20.14 11.70 28.00
CA LEU A 966 -19.84 10.50 28.77
C LEU A 966 -21.04 9.54 28.78
N GLY A 967 -20.86 8.33 28.26
CA GLY A 967 -21.85 7.24 28.38
C GLY A 967 -23.16 7.42 27.61
N ALA A 968 -23.13 8.02 26.42
CA ALA A 968 -24.33 8.21 25.58
C ALA A 968 -25.16 6.91 25.36
N ASN A 969 -26.46 7.07 25.04
CA ASN A 969 -27.39 5.99 24.66
C ASN A 969 -27.43 4.74 25.57
N ASN A 970 -27.91 4.85 26.82
CA ASN A 970 -28.08 3.71 27.73
C ASN A 970 -26.78 2.93 28.05
N GLY A 971 -25.63 3.62 28.04
CA GLY A 971 -24.34 3.03 28.37
C GLY A 971 -23.59 2.40 27.19
N PHE A 972 -23.82 2.89 25.96
CA PHE A 972 -23.09 2.49 24.76
C PHE A 972 -22.24 3.65 24.22
N PHE A 973 -20.96 3.39 23.93
CA PHE A 973 -20.12 4.37 23.22
C PHE A 973 -20.71 4.71 21.84
N VAL A 974 -20.86 6.00 21.58
CA VAL A 974 -21.21 6.57 20.26
C VAL A 974 -20.30 7.76 20.03
N ALA A 975 -19.57 7.76 18.92
CA ALA A 975 -18.73 8.88 18.52
C ALA A 975 -19.59 9.99 17.89
N ASP A 976 -19.31 11.24 18.24
CA ASP A 976 -19.88 12.42 17.59
C ASP A 976 -19.26 12.66 16.21
N TYR A 977 -17.96 12.40 16.09
CA TYR A 977 -17.24 12.44 14.83
C TYR A 977 -15.98 11.57 14.89
N ASP A 978 -15.35 11.38 13.74
CA ASP A 978 -14.12 10.63 13.60
C ASP A 978 -13.23 11.23 12.50
N TYR A 979 -11.97 10.79 12.48
CA TYR A 979 -10.98 11.21 11.50
C TYR A 979 -9.82 10.22 11.42
N TYR A 980 -9.09 10.23 10.31
CA TYR A 980 -7.88 9.44 10.14
C TYR A 980 -6.67 10.15 10.77
N PHE A 981 -5.87 9.40 11.51
CA PHE A 981 -4.65 9.90 12.13
C PHE A 981 -3.63 8.77 12.39
N GLY A 982 -2.47 8.91 11.75
CA GLY A 982 -1.28 8.07 11.90
C GLY A 982 -1.32 6.67 11.31
N ASP A 983 -0.22 5.93 11.55
CA ASP A 983 0.06 4.64 10.95
C ASP A 983 -0.21 3.46 11.91
N PRO A 984 -0.45 2.24 11.39
CA PRO A 984 -0.60 1.05 12.22
C PRO A 984 0.63 0.83 13.13
N GLY A 985 0.43 0.86 14.44
CA GLY A 985 1.47 0.64 15.44
C GLY A 985 1.75 1.85 16.33
N ASP A 986 1.35 3.05 15.88
CA ASP A 986 1.51 4.29 16.65
C ASP A 986 0.63 4.26 17.93
N LYS A 987 1.11 4.94 18.98
CA LYS A 987 0.50 4.97 20.32
C LYS A 987 -0.12 6.34 20.60
N PRO A 988 -1.41 6.42 20.96
CA PRO A 988 -2.08 7.69 21.15
C PRO A 988 -1.87 8.29 22.54
N PHE A 989 -1.97 9.62 22.62
CA PHE A 989 -2.02 10.43 23.83
C PHE A 989 -2.91 11.66 23.60
N VAL A 990 -3.27 12.39 24.66
CA VAL A 990 -4.25 13.49 24.62
C VAL A 990 -3.73 14.70 25.39
N GLY A 991 -3.96 15.91 24.88
CA GLY A 991 -3.70 17.15 25.61
C GLY A 991 -4.13 18.41 24.88
N ASP A 992 -4.16 19.53 25.60
CA ASP A 992 -4.34 20.86 25.05
C ASP A 992 -2.96 21.45 24.67
N PHE A 993 -2.54 21.22 23.43
CA PHE A 993 -1.19 21.59 22.98
C PHE A 993 -1.04 23.07 22.61
N ASN A 994 -2.14 23.83 22.56
CA ASN A 994 -2.15 25.24 22.14
C ASN A 994 -2.79 26.19 23.18
N ALA A 995 -3.16 25.66 24.36
CA ALA A 995 -3.80 26.36 25.46
C ALA A 995 -5.12 27.04 25.07
N ASP A 996 -5.90 26.43 24.18
CA ASP A 996 -7.21 26.96 23.74
C ASP A 996 -8.40 26.45 24.57
N GLY A 997 -8.13 25.58 25.54
CA GLY A 997 -9.09 24.94 26.41
C GLY A 997 -9.75 23.71 25.81
N LYS A 998 -9.28 23.19 24.66
CA LYS A 998 -9.73 21.93 24.08
C LYS A 998 -8.58 20.98 23.91
N GLU A 999 -8.82 19.74 24.26
CA GLU A 999 -7.82 18.70 24.08
C GLU A 999 -7.93 18.03 22.71
N THR A 1000 -6.79 17.65 22.15
CA THR A 1000 -6.68 16.95 20.88
C THR A 1000 -5.79 15.71 21.02
N VAL A 1001 -5.72 14.89 19.95
CA VAL A 1001 -4.97 13.63 19.96
C VAL A 1001 -3.60 13.81 19.33
N GLY A 1002 -2.58 13.28 20.01
CA GLY A 1002 -1.24 13.08 19.48
C GLY A 1002 -0.90 11.59 19.31
N LEU A 1003 0.13 11.30 18.52
CA LEU A 1003 0.63 9.95 18.26
C LEU A 1003 2.14 9.86 18.47
N TYR A 1004 2.55 8.75 19.09
CA TYR A 1004 3.93 8.37 19.36
C TYR A 1004 4.30 7.12 18.58
N ARG A 1005 5.35 7.21 17.78
CA ARG A 1005 5.89 6.09 17.00
C ARG A 1005 6.95 5.37 17.81
N ASP A 1006 6.56 4.22 18.35
CA ASP A 1006 7.41 3.38 19.21
C ASP A 1006 8.71 2.92 18.53
N THR A 1007 8.77 2.83 17.19
CA THR A 1007 9.96 2.37 16.47
C THR A 1007 11.05 3.45 16.34
N THR A 1008 10.70 4.73 16.43
CA THR A 1008 11.61 5.85 16.12
C THR A 1008 11.70 6.91 17.20
N GLY A 1009 10.76 6.96 18.16
CA GLY A 1009 10.65 8.07 19.11
C GLY A 1009 9.98 9.31 18.52
N PHE A 1010 9.36 9.18 17.34
CA PHE A 1010 8.73 10.29 16.63
C PHE A 1010 7.36 10.62 17.25
N VAL A 1011 7.16 11.88 17.61
CA VAL A 1011 5.92 12.43 18.19
C VAL A 1011 5.31 13.40 17.20
N TYR A 1012 4.01 13.30 16.98
CA TYR A 1012 3.27 14.27 16.18
C TYR A 1012 1.84 14.43 16.67
N PHE A 1013 1.33 15.65 16.63
CA PHE A 1013 0.01 16.00 17.14
C PHE A 1013 -0.61 17.14 16.33
N THR A 1014 -1.89 17.40 16.60
CA THR A 1014 -2.70 18.38 15.88
C THR A 1014 -3.32 19.36 16.86
N ASP A 1015 -3.34 20.65 16.55
CA ASP A 1015 -3.94 21.67 17.43
C ASP A 1015 -5.43 21.88 17.13
N ALA A 1016 -5.94 21.33 16.03
CA ALA A 1016 -7.34 21.47 15.64
C ALA A 1016 -7.75 20.39 14.63
N VAL A 1017 -8.98 19.88 14.76
CA VAL A 1017 -9.50 18.84 13.85
C VAL A 1017 -10.79 19.28 13.16
N THR A 1018 -10.88 19.00 11.86
CA THR A 1018 -12.12 19.11 11.08
C THR A 1018 -12.74 17.72 10.87
N PRO A 1019 -14.03 17.49 11.23
CA PRO A 1019 -14.68 16.19 11.06
C PRO A 1019 -14.60 15.62 9.64
N GLY A 1020 -14.27 14.34 9.50
CA GLY A 1020 -14.31 13.60 8.22
C GLY A 1020 -13.07 13.72 7.32
N ASN A 1021 -12.04 14.45 7.74
CA ASN A 1021 -10.78 14.61 7.00
C ASN A 1021 -9.61 13.87 7.67
N VAL A 1022 -8.45 13.80 7.00
CA VAL A 1022 -7.17 13.46 7.64
C VAL A 1022 -6.76 14.64 8.53
N ALA A 1023 -6.40 14.38 9.79
CA ALA A 1023 -5.97 15.46 10.68
C ALA A 1023 -4.64 16.08 10.19
N PRO A 1024 -4.54 17.43 10.11
CA PRO A 1024 -3.28 18.08 9.75
C PRO A 1024 -2.26 17.88 10.89
N THR A 1025 -1.04 17.46 10.53
CA THR A 1025 0.09 17.43 11.44
C THR A 1025 0.69 18.82 11.53
N ASN A 1026 0.35 19.57 12.58
CA ASN A 1026 0.86 20.93 12.77
C ASN A 1026 2.20 20.95 13.50
N ASN A 1027 2.45 19.95 14.34
CA ASN A 1027 3.63 19.87 15.19
C ASN A 1027 4.17 18.45 15.19
N GLN A 1028 5.48 18.31 14.96
CA GLN A 1028 6.18 17.03 14.93
C GLN A 1028 7.63 17.19 15.37
N PHE A 1029 8.12 16.28 16.20
CA PHE A 1029 9.51 16.24 16.65
C PHE A 1029 9.86 14.87 17.23
N PHE A 1030 11.15 14.61 17.43
CA PHE A 1030 11.59 13.41 18.14
C PHE A 1030 11.68 13.66 19.65
N TYR A 1031 11.06 12.79 20.44
CA TYR A 1031 11.20 12.81 21.90
C TYR A 1031 10.98 11.41 22.48
N GLY A 1032 12.05 10.84 23.05
CA GLY A 1032 12.06 9.49 23.62
C GLY A 1032 12.79 8.47 22.76
N ASN A 1033 12.93 7.27 23.32
CA ASN A 1033 13.57 6.11 22.70
C ASN A 1033 12.53 5.02 22.41
N PRO A 1034 12.82 4.09 21.49
CA PRO A 1034 11.96 2.93 21.30
C PRO A 1034 11.64 2.21 22.61
N SER A 1035 10.38 1.80 22.78
CA SER A 1035 9.79 1.23 24.00
C SER A 1035 9.49 2.18 25.17
N ASP A 1036 9.76 3.48 25.04
CA ASP A 1036 9.28 4.48 26.01
C ASP A 1036 7.74 4.61 25.94
N ARG A 1037 7.11 4.97 27.06
CA ARG A 1037 5.65 5.10 27.17
C ARG A 1037 5.29 6.57 27.40
N LEU A 1038 4.59 7.18 26.46
CA LEU A 1038 4.30 8.61 26.46
C LEU A 1038 3.01 8.96 27.20
N VAL A 1039 3.04 10.11 27.88
CA VAL A 1039 1.93 10.85 28.49
C VAL A 1039 2.11 12.35 28.20
N SER A 1040 1.11 13.15 28.53
CA SER A 1040 1.15 14.61 28.39
C SER A 1040 0.47 15.27 29.59
N GLY A 1041 0.87 16.48 29.91
CA GLY A 1041 0.28 17.26 30.99
C GLY A 1041 0.82 18.69 31.01
N ASP A 1042 0.11 19.58 31.71
CA ASP A 1042 0.56 20.95 31.99
C ASP A 1042 1.50 20.97 33.20
N TRP A 1043 2.77 20.64 32.97
CA TRP A 1043 3.76 20.53 34.06
C TRP A 1043 4.14 21.90 34.65
N THR A 1044 3.93 22.99 33.90
CA THR A 1044 4.34 24.35 34.26
C THR A 1044 3.19 25.18 34.84
N GLY A 1045 1.96 24.71 34.73
CA GLY A 1045 0.75 25.45 35.14
C GLY A 1045 0.41 26.61 34.20
N ASP A 1046 0.84 26.55 32.93
CA ASP A 1046 0.61 27.61 31.95
C ASP A 1046 -0.57 27.34 31.00
N GLY A 1047 -1.23 26.19 31.16
CA GLY A 1047 -2.35 25.73 30.34
C GLY A 1047 -1.93 24.94 29.09
N THR A 1048 -0.64 24.87 28.76
CA THR A 1048 -0.15 24.12 27.60
C THR A 1048 0.32 22.74 28.01
N TYR A 1049 -0.26 21.69 27.43
CA TYR A 1049 0.16 20.34 27.69
C TYR A 1049 1.41 20.03 26.88
N THR A 1050 2.41 19.46 27.55
CA THR A 1050 3.68 19.09 26.93
C THR A 1050 4.09 17.67 27.27
N MET A 1051 5.05 17.13 26.53
CA MET A 1051 5.33 15.69 26.52
C MET A 1051 6.02 15.21 27.80
N GLY A 1052 5.61 14.03 28.29
CA GLY A 1052 6.32 13.27 29.31
C GLY A 1052 6.46 11.81 28.88
N ILE A 1053 7.59 11.19 29.16
CA ILE A 1053 7.81 9.77 28.87
C ILE A 1053 8.23 9.01 30.13
N PHE A 1054 7.67 7.81 30.30
CA PHE A 1054 8.18 6.82 31.22
C PHE A 1054 9.06 5.83 30.48
N ARG A 1055 10.31 5.69 30.91
CA ARG A 1055 11.28 4.77 30.31
C ARG A 1055 11.37 3.47 31.11
N PRO A 1056 10.92 2.33 30.57
CA PRO A 1056 10.95 1.07 31.29
C PRO A 1056 12.36 0.56 31.62
N SER A 1057 13.37 0.89 30.80
CA SER A 1057 14.72 0.36 30.93
C SER A 1057 15.47 0.89 32.14
N ASP A 1058 15.19 2.12 32.58
CA ASP A 1058 15.80 2.75 33.76
C ASP A 1058 14.79 3.16 34.83
N GLN A 1059 13.49 2.98 34.60
CA GLN A 1059 12.40 3.21 35.57
C GLN A 1059 12.23 4.69 35.96
N ARG A 1060 12.47 5.59 35.00
CA ARG A 1060 12.39 7.04 35.19
C ARG A 1060 11.32 7.69 34.35
N PHE A 1061 10.78 8.78 34.88
CA PHE A 1061 10.08 9.78 34.07
C PHE A 1061 11.05 10.82 33.54
N TYR A 1062 10.74 11.31 32.36
CA TYR A 1062 11.38 12.43 31.68
C TYR A 1062 10.26 13.35 31.23
N LEU A 1063 10.14 14.52 31.86
CA LEU A 1063 9.14 15.53 31.52
C LEU A 1063 9.79 16.63 30.70
N ARG A 1064 9.03 17.15 29.75
CA ARG A 1064 9.41 18.26 28.90
C ARG A 1064 8.39 19.37 29.03
N TYR A 1065 8.85 20.60 29.19
CA TYR A 1065 8.02 21.78 29.42
C TYR A 1065 7.71 22.56 28.14
N THR A 1066 8.18 22.08 26.99
CA THR A 1066 7.89 22.68 25.68
C THR A 1066 7.62 21.60 24.63
N ASN A 1067 6.75 21.90 23.67
CA ASN A 1067 6.49 21.01 22.52
C ASN A 1067 7.52 21.20 21.40
N THR A 1068 8.79 20.94 21.72
CA THR A 1068 9.91 21.03 20.76
C THR A 1068 10.83 19.81 20.87
N GLN A 1069 11.81 19.63 19.98
CA GLN A 1069 12.81 18.57 20.14
C GLN A 1069 13.86 18.93 21.20
N GLY A 1070 14.33 17.94 21.97
CA GLY A 1070 15.47 18.10 22.89
C GLY A 1070 15.44 17.18 24.11
N ASN A 1071 16.23 17.54 25.13
CA ASN A 1071 16.29 16.81 26.39
C ASN A 1071 15.09 17.12 27.30
N ALA A 1072 14.89 16.27 28.30
CA ALA A 1072 13.90 16.49 29.35
C ALA A 1072 14.32 17.63 30.29
N ASP A 1073 13.34 18.45 30.69
CA ASP A 1073 13.50 19.53 31.66
C ASP A 1073 13.50 19.00 33.09
N GLU A 1074 12.73 17.95 33.35
CA GLU A 1074 12.70 17.23 34.62
C GLU A 1074 12.86 15.73 34.41
N GLN A 1075 13.54 15.07 35.34
CA GLN A 1075 13.60 13.62 35.39
C GLN A 1075 13.66 13.12 36.83
N PHE A 1076 13.01 12.00 37.11
CA PHE A 1076 13.04 11.38 38.43
C PHE A 1076 12.74 9.88 38.38
N ASP A 1077 13.27 9.15 39.36
CA ASP A 1077 12.99 7.72 39.55
C ASP A 1077 11.58 7.54 40.12
N PHE A 1078 10.72 6.78 39.42
CA PHE A 1078 9.38 6.49 39.89
C PHE A 1078 8.86 5.19 39.27
N GLY A 1079 8.66 4.16 40.11
CA GLY A 1079 7.99 2.92 39.74
C GLY A 1079 8.88 1.77 39.26
N GLN A 1080 8.35 0.94 38.33
CA GLN A 1080 8.96 -0.29 37.83
C GLN A 1080 8.70 -0.46 36.33
N SER A 1081 9.56 -1.19 35.63
CA SER A 1081 9.56 -1.31 34.15
C SER A 1081 8.22 -1.78 33.54
N SER A 1082 7.44 -2.58 34.27
CA SER A 1082 6.15 -3.10 33.79
C SER A 1082 4.97 -2.15 34.01
N TRP A 1083 5.14 -1.03 34.69
CA TRP A 1083 4.02 -0.17 35.11
C TRP A 1083 3.59 0.82 34.03
N LEU A 1084 2.30 1.07 33.92
CA LEU A 1084 1.71 1.93 32.89
C LEU A 1084 1.56 3.37 33.41
N PRO A 1085 2.04 4.38 32.67
CA PRO A 1085 1.97 5.78 33.09
C PRO A 1085 0.60 6.42 32.85
N VAL A 1086 0.28 7.41 33.69
CA VAL A 1086 -0.85 8.35 33.57
C VAL A 1086 -0.40 9.75 34.01
N ALA A 1087 -1.11 10.80 33.62
CA ALA A 1087 -0.81 12.18 34.00
C ALA A 1087 -2.08 13.04 34.09
N GLY A 1088 -2.11 14.00 35.03
CA GLY A 1088 -3.23 14.91 35.31
C GLY A 1088 -3.04 15.67 36.63
N ASP A 1089 -3.88 16.66 36.91
CA ASP A 1089 -4.09 17.27 38.24
C ASP A 1089 -4.90 16.32 39.14
N MET A 1090 -4.15 15.53 39.93
CA MET A 1090 -4.73 14.47 40.75
C MET A 1090 -5.24 14.96 42.12
N GLY A 1091 -5.15 16.26 42.41
CA GLY A 1091 -5.61 16.88 43.65
C GLY A 1091 -4.90 16.36 44.92
N LEU A 1092 -3.57 16.19 44.89
CA LEU A 1092 -2.78 15.48 45.91
C LEU A 1092 -2.06 16.35 46.94
#